data_AF-A0A7G2ER20-F1
#
_entry.id   AF-A0A7G2ER20-F1
#
_cell.length_a   1.000
_cell.length_b   1.000
_cell.length_c   1.000
_cell.angle_alpha   90.00
_cell.angle_beta   90.00
_cell.angle_gamma   90.00
#
_symmetry.space_group_name_H-M   'P 1'
#
loop_
_entity.id
_entity.type
_entity.pdbx_description
1 polymer ?
#
loop_
_entity_poly.entity_id
_entity_poly.type
_entity_poly.pdbx_seq_one_letter_code
_entity_poly.pdbx_strand_id
1 'polypeptide(L)'
;MRASPILRELAACDSCIKRIDGIKNGFRFADVVTEFIEGLVETYPGLQYLDGFPEVKVVLRADVSAAKYDKVAVISGGGSGHEPAHAGYVGEGMLTAAICGDVFASPPVDSILAGIRAVTGTEGCLLIVKNYTGDRLNFGLAAEQAKSEGYKVETVIVGEDCALPPPRGIAGRRGLAGTVLVHKVAGAAAAAGLSLEKVAAEAKCASEMVGTMGVALSVCTLPGQVTSDRLGAQKMELGLGIHGEPGAAVVDVEPVDVVVSHVLQQILSPETNYVPITRGNRVVLMVNGLGGTPLMELMIAAGKAVPKLQLEFGLAVDRVYTGFFMTSLDMAGFSISIMKADHSILDRLDAPTKAPNWPVGTDGNRPPAKIPVPVPPSRSIKSMESQSRPLELSKEGQVLEAAIQAAATVIISLKDSLNEWDGKVGDGDCGSTMYRGATAILEDMKNYYPLNDAAETVNEIGLSIKRAMGGTSGIIYHLLCKAAYAELKANAQSEVTPKNWSEALKSSIASVSKYGGATAGYRTMLDALIPASQVLEEKLSAGEDPISAFILSGEAATAGAESTIQMQAQAGRSSYVSAENLATVPDPGAMAAAGWYNAAARAHNSNTMVLATNSDSDEHLHSTFASRYVRAVVPRFKMPDHCMPKDAAYQVINDELMLDGNPRLNLASFVTTWMEPECDKLIMDSVNKNYVDMDEYPVTTELQNRCVNMIANLFHAPVGEDEAAIGCGTVGSSEAIMLAGLAFKRKWQHRRRAQGLPIDKPNIVTGANVQVCWEKFARYFEVELKEVKLSEDYYVMDPAKAVEMVDENTICVAAILGSTLTGEFEDVKQLNDLLAEKNAETGWETPIHVDAASGGFIAPFLYPDLEWDFRLPWVKSINVSGHKYGLVYAGVGWVVWRTKDDLPEELVFHINYLGADQPTFTLNFSKGSSQIIAQYYQFIRLGFEGYKNIMENCMDNARRLREGIEMTGKFNIVSKDIGVPLVAFSLKDSSKHTVFEIAESLRKFGWIIPAYTMPADAQHIAVLRVVIREDFSRGLADRLITHIIQVLKEIEGLPSRIAHLAAAAAVSGDDEEVKVKTAKMSLEDITKYWKRLVEHKRNIVC
;
A
#
# COMPACT_ATOMS: atom_id res chain seq x y z
N MET A 1 10.31 23.79 -57.60
CA MET A 1 10.74 24.56 -56.42
C MET A 1 9.79 24.20 -55.29
N ARG A 2 10.14 23.17 -54.52
CA ARG A 2 10.75 23.20 -53.17
C ARG A 2 9.68 23.29 -52.07
N ALA A 3 9.02 22.15 -51.85
CA ALA A 3 8.35 21.86 -50.59
C ALA A 3 9.42 21.60 -49.50
N SER A 4 9.14 22.08 -48.30
CA SER A 4 10.01 22.16 -47.11
C SER A 4 10.49 20.78 -46.61
N PRO A 5 11.70 20.67 -46.01
CA PRO A 5 12.34 19.39 -45.63
C PRO A 5 11.67 18.65 -44.46
N ILE A 6 10.71 19.27 -43.76
CA ILE A 6 10.11 18.77 -42.51
C ILE A 6 9.23 17.53 -42.70
N LEU A 7 8.77 17.24 -43.92
CA LEU A 7 7.95 16.06 -44.21
C LEU A 7 8.75 14.80 -44.58
N ARG A 8 10.10 14.86 -44.59
CA ARG A 8 10.96 13.68 -44.82
C ARG A 8 11.52 13.05 -43.55
N GLU A 9 11.51 13.74 -42.41
CA GLU A 9 12.19 13.27 -41.19
C GLU A 9 11.30 12.44 -40.25
N LEU A 10 9.97 12.52 -40.35
CA LEU A 10 9.08 11.54 -39.71
C LEU A 10 9.16 10.13 -40.33
N ALA A 11 9.85 9.98 -41.48
CA ALA A 11 10.09 8.70 -42.12
C ALA A 11 11.41 8.01 -41.70
N ALA A 12 12.22 8.62 -40.81
CA ALA A 12 13.54 8.09 -40.44
C ALA A 12 13.49 7.09 -39.27
N CYS A 13 12.55 7.24 -38.32
CA CYS A 13 12.28 6.21 -37.31
C CYS A 13 11.56 4.97 -37.90
N ASP A 14 10.96 5.17 -39.08
CA ASP A 14 10.32 4.16 -39.92
C ASP A 14 11.34 3.17 -40.55
N SER A 15 12.64 3.47 -40.54
CA SER A 15 13.65 2.68 -41.25
C SER A 15 14.10 1.40 -40.53
N CYS A 16 13.98 1.34 -39.19
CA CYS A 16 14.19 0.11 -38.43
C CYS A 16 12.95 -0.79 -38.45
N ILE A 17 11.74 -0.21 -38.46
CA ILE A 17 10.46 -0.94 -38.58
C ILE A 17 10.30 -1.50 -40.00
N LYS A 18 10.67 -0.73 -41.04
CA LYS A 18 10.63 -1.20 -42.44
C LYS A 18 11.58 -2.35 -42.77
N ARG A 19 12.65 -2.55 -41.99
CA ARG A 19 13.54 -3.72 -42.16
C ARG A 19 12.88 -5.03 -41.73
N ILE A 20 11.89 -4.98 -40.83
CA ILE A 20 11.07 -6.14 -40.44
C ILE A 20 9.92 -6.33 -41.44
N ASP A 21 9.32 -5.26 -41.96
CA ASP A 21 8.30 -5.37 -43.04
C ASP A 21 8.85 -5.97 -44.33
N GLY A 22 10.14 -5.79 -44.63
CA GLY A 22 10.82 -6.46 -45.75
C GLY A 22 10.89 -7.99 -45.59
N ILE A 23 10.94 -8.49 -44.35
CA ILE A 23 10.87 -9.93 -44.06
C ILE A 23 9.41 -10.41 -44.10
N LYS A 24 8.47 -9.62 -43.56
CA LYS A 24 7.02 -9.92 -43.59
C LYS A 24 6.46 -10.00 -45.02
N ASN A 25 6.99 -9.22 -45.96
CA ASN A 25 6.62 -9.26 -47.38
C ASN A 25 7.46 -10.27 -48.22
N GLY A 26 8.45 -10.93 -47.61
CA GLY A 26 9.29 -11.94 -48.27
C GLY A 26 8.68 -13.34 -48.30
N PHE A 27 7.72 -13.63 -47.41
CA PHE A 27 7.00 -14.89 -47.36
C PHE A 27 5.82 -14.89 -48.34
N ARG A 28 5.65 -15.96 -49.14
CA ARG A 28 4.48 -16.09 -50.01
C ARG A 28 3.25 -16.41 -49.16
N PHE A 29 2.21 -15.57 -49.25
CA PHE A 29 0.96 -15.72 -48.49
C PHE A 29 0.35 -17.14 -48.57
N ALA A 30 0.46 -17.80 -49.72
CA ALA A 30 -0.11 -19.14 -49.94
C ALA A 30 0.58 -20.26 -49.12
N ASP A 31 1.84 -20.05 -48.72
CA ASP A 31 2.69 -21.12 -48.17
C ASP A 31 3.04 -20.91 -46.69
N VAL A 32 2.64 -19.80 -46.07
CA VAL A 32 3.08 -19.41 -44.71
C VAL A 32 2.77 -20.46 -43.63
N VAL A 33 1.60 -21.11 -43.71
CA VAL A 33 1.22 -22.17 -42.75
C VAL A 33 2.04 -23.44 -43.00
N THR A 34 2.35 -23.74 -44.26
CA THR A 34 3.18 -24.88 -44.66
C THR A 34 4.60 -24.70 -44.12
N GLU A 35 5.23 -23.55 -44.40
CA GLU A 35 6.58 -23.23 -43.93
C GLU A 35 6.66 -23.19 -42.39
N PHE A 36 5.61 -22.71 -41.72
CA PHE A 36 5.51 -22.78 -40.26
C PHE A 36 5.53 -24.24 -39.76
N ILE A 37 4.73 -25.12 -40.35
CA ILE A 37 4.67 -26.54 -39.95
C ILE A 37 6.02 -27.23 -40.20
N GLU A 38 6.67 -26.95 -41.33
CA GLU A 38 8.02 -27.47 -41.64
C GLU A 38 9.02 -27.02 -40.57
N GLY A 39 9.07 -25.72 -40.27
CA GLY A 39 9.96 -25.19 -39.23
C GLY A 39 9.67 -25.77 -37.84
N LEU A 40 8.39 -25.98 -37.51
CA LEU A 40 7.98 -26.57 -36.24
C LEU A 40 8.45 -28.04 -36.11
N VAL A 41 8.22 -28.86 -37.14
CA VAL A 41 8.59 -30.28 -37.15
C VAL A 41 10.11 -30.46 -37.16
N GLU A 42 10.84 -29.65 -37.92
CA GLU A 42 12.32 -29.65 -37.91
C GLU A 42 12.90 -29.24 -36.55
N THR A 43 12.23 -28.34 -35.83
CA THR A 43 12.67 -27.89 -34.51
C THR A 43 12.37 -28.92 -33.42
N TYR A 44 11.24 -29.61 -33.50
CA TYR A 44 10.74 -30.49 -32.43
C TYR A 44 10.60 -31.94 -32.91
N PRO A 45 11.59 -32.82 -32.65
CA PRO A 45 11.64 -34.18 -33.20
C PRO A 45 10.54 -35.13 -32.69
N GLY A 46 9.77 -34.71 -31.68
CA GLY A 46 8.58 -35.42 -31.21
C GLY A 46 7.33 -35.18 -32.06
N LEU A 47 7.42 -34.32 -33.08
CA LEU A 47 6.33 -33.96 -33.98
C LEU A 47 6.59 -34.51 -35.39
N GLN A 48 5.50 -34.81 -36.11
CA GLN A 48 5.51 -35.17 -37.52
C GLN A 48 4.29 -34.56 -38.20
N TYR A 49 4.39 -34.29 -39.51
CA TYR A 49 3.21 -34.05 -40.34
C TYR A 49 2.65 -35.38 -40.87
N LEU A 50 1.35 -35.42 -41.10
CA LEU A 50 0.68 -36.59 -41.69
C LEU A 50 1.07 -36.78 -43.17
N ASP A 51 1.12 -38.03 -43.63
CA ASP A 51 1.28 -38.35 -45.04
C ASP A 51 0.15 -37.72 -45.87
N GLY A 52 0.51 -36.99 -46.94
CA GLY A 52 -0.38 -36.07 -47.66
C GLY A 52 -0.15 -34.58 -47.38
N PHE A 53 0.88 -34.22 -46.61
CA PHE A 53 1.40 -32.85 -46.53
C PHE A 53 2.07 -32.44 -47.86
N PRO A 54 1.89 -31.20 -48.37
CA PRO A 54 1.29 -30.02 -47.71
C PRO A 54 -0.23 -29.85 -47.87
N GLU A 55 -0.93 -30.69 -48.64
CA GLU A 55 -2.37 -30.59 -48.86
C GLU A 55 -3.19 -30.91 -47.60
N VAL A 56 -2.69 -31.84 -46.77
CA VAL A 56 -3.24 -32.23 -45.48
C VAL A 56 -2.34 -31.71 -44.35
N LYS A 57 -2.66 -30.51 -43.87
CA LYS A 57 -1.89 -29.80 -42.82
C LYS A 57 -2.24 -30.32 -41.42
N VAL A 58 -1.79 -31.52 -41.09
CA VAL A 58 -1.98 -32.16 -39.78
C VAL A 58 -0.64 -32.38 -39.11
N VAL A 59 -0.46 -31.82 -37.92
CA VAL A 59 0.70 -32.08 -37.05
C VAL A 59 0.29 -33.08 -35.99
N LEU A 60 1.04 -34.16 -35.82
CA LEU A 60 0.77 -35.22 -34.86
C LEU A 60 2.05 -35.65 -34.13
N ARG A 61 1.87 -36.38 -33.03
CA ARG A 61 2.99 -36.94 -32.26
C ARG A 61 3.71 -38.05 -33.04
N ALA A 62 5.03 -38.00 -33.09
CA ALA A 62 5.86 -39.01 -33.76
C ALA A 62 5.72 -40.43 -33.17
N ASP A 63 5.26 -40.56 -31.93
CA ASP A 63 5.12 -41.83 -31.21
C ASP A 63 3.72 -42.47 -31.32
N VAL A 64 2.81 -41.90 -32.13
CA VAL A 64 1.42 -42.35 -32.24
C VAL A 64 1.10 -42.91 -33.62
N SER A 65 0.40 -44.05 -33.65
CA SER A 65 -0.28 -44.58 -34.84
C SER A 65 -1.59 -45.24 -34.43
N ALA A 66 -2.66 -45.07 -35.22
CA ALA A 66 -3.99 -45.61 -34.89
C ALA A 66 -3.99 -47.11 -34.55
N ALA A 67 -3.14 -47.91 -35.21
CA ALA A 67 -3.06 -49.35 -34.99
C ALA A 67 -2.47 -49.75 -33.61
N LYS A 68 -1.76 -48.85 -32.93
CA LYS A 68 -1.02 -49.15 -31.69
C LYS A 68 -1.36 -48.22 -30.52
N TYR A 69 -2.18 -47.19 -30.75
CA TYR A 69 -2.52 -46.23 -29.71
C TYR A 69 -3.61 -46.77 -28.79
N ASP A 70 -3.27 -46.89 -27.51
CA ASP A 70 -4.07 -47.55 -26.46
C ASP A 70 -4.71 -46.55 -25.48
N LYS A 71 -4.73 -45.27 -25.83
CA LYS A 71 -5.34 -44.19 -25.05
C LYS A 71 -6.30 -43.37 -25.90
N VAL A 72 -7.12 -42.54 -25.25
CA VAL A 72 -7.97 -41.55 -25.93
C VAL A 72 -7.09 -40.54 -26.67
N ALA A 73 -7.31 -40.36 -27.97
CA ALA A 73 -6.62 -39.32 -28.72
C ALA A 73 -7.30 -37.95 -28.49
N VAL A 74 -6.52 -36.92 -28.18
CA VAL A 74 -7.05 -35.54 -28.01
C VAL A 74 -6.66 -34.72 -29.23
N ILE A 75 -7.62 -34.25 -29.99
CA ILE A 75 -7.40 -33.54 -31.26
C ILE A 75 -8.00 -32.14 -31.15
N SER A 76 -7.26 -31.13 -31.61
CA SER A 76 -7.72 -29.74 -31.72
C SER A 76 -7.32 -29.16 -33.07
N GLY A 77 -7.71 -27.93 -33.36
CA GLY A 77 -7.30 -27.22 -34.56
C GLY A 77 -8.13 -25.96 -34.82
N GLY A 78 -8.11 -25.53 -36.07
CA GLY A 78 -8.79 -24.34 -36.56
C GLY A 78 -7.89 -23.56 -37.52
N GLY A 79 -8.28 -22.32 -37.83
CA GLY A 79 -7.42 -21.43 -38.60
C GLY A 79 -6.09 -21.14 -37.90
N SER A 80 -5.03 -20.99 -38.71
CA SER A 80 -3.69 -20.59 -38.27
C SER A 80 -3.60 -19.08 -37.99
N GLY A 81 -2.47 -18.62 -37.46
CA GLY A 81 -2.26 -17.23 -37.03
C GLY A 81 -2.38 -17.01 -35.52
N HIS A 82 -2.42 -18.10 -34.76
CA HIS A 82 -2.53 -18.12 -33.30
C HIS A 82 -1.37 -18.85 -32.62
N GLU A 83 -0.29 -19.08 -33.36
CA GLU A 83 0.86 -19.86 -32.93
C GLU A 83 1.41 -19.31 -31.59
N PRO A 84 1.71 -20.17 -30.59
CA PRO A 84 1.89 -21.62 -30.72
C PRO A 84 0.60 -22.46 -30.77
N ALA A 85 -0.59 -21.89 -30.54
CA ALA A 85 -1.83 -22.64 -30.66
C ALA A 85 -2.12 -23.03 -32.13
N HIS A 86 -2.44 -24.28 -32.47
CA HIS A 86 -2.57 -25.47 -31.61
C HIS A 86 -1.36 -26.42 -31.72
N ALA A 87 -0.59 -26.35 -32.81
CA ALA A 87 0.46 -27.33 -33.12
C ALA A 87 1.60 -27.36 -32.10
N GLY A 88 1.92 -26.24 -31.45
CA GLY A 88 2.89 -26.17 -30.36
C GLY A 88 2.44 -26.87 -29.07
N TYR A 89 1.19 -27.34 -29.02
CA TYR A 89 0.62 -28.11 -27.91
C TYR A 89 0.46 -29.60 -28.20
N VAL A 90 0.97 -30.07 -29.35
CA VAL A 90 1.03 -31.49 -29.67
C VAL A 90 2.17 -32.15 -28.89
N GLY A 91 1.86 -33.21 -28.15
CA GLY A 91 2.80 -33.88 -27.27
C GLY A 91 2.11 -34.80 -26.26
N GLU A 92 2.86 -35.78 -25.74
CA GLU A 92 2.38 -36.60 -24.63
C GLU A 92 1.94 -35.73 -23.45
N GLY A 93 0.73 -35.96 -22.91
CA GLY A 93 0.17 -35.15 -21.81
C GLY A 93 -0.62 -33.91 -22.25
N MET A 94 -0.70 -33.61 -23.55
CA MET A 94 -1.57 -32.58 -24.15
C MET A 94 -2.27 -33.11 -25.43
N LEU A 95 -2.10 -32.46 -26.59
CA LEU A 95 -2.76 -32.86 -27.83
C LEU A 95 -2.04 -34.04 -28.49
N THR A 96 -2.81 -34.97 -29.04
CA THR A 96 -2.32 -36.04 -29.90
C THR A 96 -2.07 -35.54 -31.33
N ALA A 97 -2.94 -34.67 -31.83
CA ALA A 97 -2.79 -34.02 -33.13
C ALA A 97 -3.43 -32.62 -33.17
N ALA A 98 -2.93 -31.77 -34.05
CA ALA A 98 -3.48 -30.45 -34.38
C ALA A 98 -3.76 -30.36 -35.89
N ILE A 99 -4.98 -29.93 -36.24
CA ILE A 99 -5.41 -29.73 -37.63
C ILE A 99 -5.30 -28.24 -37.97
N CYS A 100 -4.37 -27.88 -38.85
CA CYS A 100 -4.06 -26.50 -39.20
C CYS A 100 -4.83 -26.10 -40.47
N GLY A 101 -5.74 -25.14 -40.35
CA GLY A 101 -6.32 -24.45 -41.50
C GLY A 101 -5.39 -23.35 -42.03
N ASP A 102 -5.83 -22.62 -43.06
CA ASP A 102 -5.12 -21.41 -43.50
C ASP A 102 -5.26 -20.29 -42.45
N VAL A 103 -4.53 -19.19 -42.64
CA VAL A 103 -4.56 -18.05 -41.70
C VAL A 103 -6.01 -17.56 -41.51
N PHE A 104 -6.51 -17.67 -40.27
CA PHE A 104 -7.87 -17.34 -39.83
C PHE A 104 -9.01 -18.05 -40.59
N ALA A 105 -8.73 -19.18 -41.25
CA ALA A 105 -9.73 -19.98 -41.96
C ALA A 105 -9.77 -21.42 -41.42
N SER A 106 -10.97 -21.92 -41.14
CA SER A 106 -11.16 -23.27 -40.60
C SER A 106 -10.59 -24.35 -41.54
N PRO A 107 -9.97 -25.43 -41.01
CA PRO A 107 -9.45 -26.52 -41.85
C PRO A 107 -10.59 -27.25 -42.59
N PRO A 108 -10.30 -27.81 -43.77
CA PRO A 108 -11.27 -28.60 -44.51
C PRO A 108 -11.60 -29.91 -43.77
N VAL A 109 -12.82 -30.40 -43.97
CA VAL A 109 -13.37 -31.60 -43.33
C VAL A 109 -12.47 -32.83 -43.57
N ASP A 110 -11.95 -32.99 -44.78
CA ASP A 110 -11.09 -34.11 -45.14
C ASP A 110 -9.77 -34.14 -44.35
N SER A 111 -9.18 -32.98 -44.06
CA SER A 111 -7.96 -32.90 -43.23
C SER A 111 -8.25 -33.25 -41.77
N ILE A 112 -9.41 -32.82 -41.25
CA ILE A 112 -9.85 -33.18 -39.88
C ILE A 112 -10.06 -34.69 -39.79
N LEU A 113 -10.77 -35.26 -40.76
CA LEU A 113 -11.07 -36.69 -40.82
C LEU A 113 -9.79 -37.53 -41.00
N ALA A 114 -8.84 -37.06 -41.81
CA ALA A 114 -7.52 -37.67 -41.95
C ALA A 114 -6.77 -37.69 -40.61
N GLY A 115 -6.78 -36.57 -39.88
CA GLY A 115 -6.23 -36.51 -38.52
C GLY A 115 -6.89 -37.50 -37.56
N ILE A 116 -8.23 -37.56 -37.53
CA ILE A 116 -8.98 -38.52 -36.70
C ILE A 116 -8.54 -39.95 -37.02
N ARG A 117 -8.56 -40.34 -38.30
CA ARG A 117 -8.17 -41.70 -38.74
C ARG A 117 -6.71 -42.03 -38.40
N ALA A 118 -5.81 -41.05 -38.45
CA ALA A 118 -4.38 -41.26 -38.23
C ALA A 118 -4.04 -41.59 -36.77
N VAL A 119 -4.73 -40.97 -35.80
CA VAL A 119 -4.34 -41.05 -34.39
C VAL A 119 -5.36 -41.74 -33.47
N THR A 120 -6.58 -42.04 -33.96
CA THR A 120 -7.64 -42.62 -33.12
C THR A 120 -7.57 -44.14 -33.07
N GLY A 121 -7.26 -44.68 -31.89
CA GLY A 121 -7.30 -46.12 -31.60
C GLY A 121 -8.67 -46.60 -31.09
N THR A 122 -8.70 -47.78 -30.47
CA THR A 122 -9.93 -48.43 -29.98
C THR A 122 -10.62 -47.69 -28.81
N GLU A 123 -9.86 -46.87 -28.09
CA GLU A 123 -10.34 -46.01 -27.00
C GLU A 123 -11.05 -44.75 -27.49
N GLY A 124 -10.96 -44.41 -28.79
CA GLY A 124 -11.63 -43.26 -29.39
C GLY A 124 -10.86 -41.95 -29.27
N CYS A 125 -11.50 -40.85 -29.68
CA CYS A 125 -10.91 -39.52 -29.64
C CYS A 125 -11.87 -38.42 -29.17
N LEU A 126 -11.29 -37.41 -28.52
CA LEU A 126 -11.95 -36.17 -28.13
C LEU A 126 -11.51 -35.05 -29.08
N LEU A 127 -12.48 -34.36 -29.67
CA LEU A 127 -12.28 -33.14 -30.44
C LEU A 127 -12.52 -31.92 -29.54
N ILE A 128 -11.51 -31.07 -29.35
CA ILE A 128 -11.64 -29.78 -28.66
C ILE A 128 -11.68 -28.66 -29.71
N VAL A 129 -12.78 -27.92 -29.77
CA VAL A 129 -13.07 -26.99 -30.86
C VAL A 129 -13.37 -25.61 -30.30
N LYS A 130 -12.61 -24.59 -30.72
CA LYS A 130 -12.92 -23.18 -30.39
C LYS A 130 -14.28 -22.81 -30.96
N ASN A 131 -15.08 -22.04 -30.24
CA ASN A 131 -16.44 -21.70 -30.67
C ASN A 131 -16.47 -20.64 -31.77
N TYR A 132 -16.13 -21.07 -32.99
CA TYR A 132 -16.29 -20.35 -34.24
C TYR A 132 -17.14 -21.18 -35.20
N THR A 133 -18.03 -20.54 -35.94
CA THR A 133 -19.01 -21.25 -36.79
C THR A 133 -18.33 -22.18 -37.80
N GLY A 134 -17.26 -21.73 -38.45
CA GLY A 134 -16.50 -22.56 -39.40
C GLY A 134 -15.94 -23.83 -38.74
N ASP A 135 -15.25 -23.66 -37.61
CA ASP A 135 -14.67 -24.78 -36.85
C ASP A 135 -15.75 -25.76 -36.36
N ARG A 136 -16.87 -25.26 -35.82
CA ARG A 136 -17.98 -26.10 -35.35
C ARG A 136 -18.60 -26.94 -36.45
N LEU A 137 -18.83 -26.36 -37.63
CA LEU A 137 -19.45 -27.08 -38.74
C LEU A 137 -18.49 -28.10 -39.35
N ASN A 138 -17.23 -27.73 -39.57
CA ASN A 138 -16.25 -28.61 -40.21
C ASN A 138 -15.86 -29.78 -39.30
N PHE A 139 -15.55 -29.52 -38.02
CA PHE A 139 -15.24 -30.58 -37.05
C PHE A 139 -16.49 -31.41 -36.73
N GLY A 140 -17.68 -30.80 -36.68
CA GLY A 140 -18.93 -31.52 -36.47
C GLY A 140 -19.22 -32.52 -37.59
N LEU A 141 -19.08 -32.10 -38.85
CA LEU A 141 -19.27 -32.99 -40.00
C LEU A 141 -18.21 -34.11 -40.01
N ALA A 142 -16.94 -33.79 -39.75
CA ALA A 142 -15.87 -34.78 -39.66
C ALA A 142 -16.13 -35.81 -38.53
N ALA A 143 -16.66 -35.37 -37.38
CA ALA A 143 -17.01 -36.26 -36.27
C ALA A 143 -18.14 -37.22 -36.64
N GLU A 144 -19.22 -36.73 -37.28
CA GLU A 144 -20.32 -37.59 -37.73
C GLU A 144 -19.88 -38.58 -38.82
N GLN A 145 -19.02 -38.16 -39.74
CA GLN A 145 -18.40 -39.03 -40.73
C GLN A 145 -17.54 -40.11 -40.07
N ALA A 146 -16.67 -39.74 -39.12
CA ALA A 146 -15.83 -40.70 -38.38
C ALA A 146 -16.67 -41.70 -37.56
N LYS A 147 -17.75 -41.24 -36.91
CA LYS A 147 -18.70 -42.14 -36.21
C LYS A 147 -19.34 -43.14 -37.18
N SER A 148 -19.71 -42.70 -38.38
CA SER A 148 -20.25 -43.59 -39.42
C SER A 148 -19.24 -44.64 -39.90
N GLU A 149 -17.94 -44.35 -39.77
CA GLU A 149 -16.82 -45.27 -40.04
C GLU A 149 -16.49 -46.19 -38.85
N GLY A 150 -17.18 -46.04 -37.72
CA GLY A 150 -17.03 -46.87 -36.52
C GLY A 150 -16.06 -46.32 -35.47
N TYR A 151 -15.54 -45.10 -35.63
CA TYR A 151 -14.73 -44.45 -34.60
C TYR A 151 -15.61 -43.94 -33.46
N LYS A 152 -15.12 -44.07 -32.22
CA LYS A 152 -15.72 -43.41 -31.06
C LYS A 152 -15.20 -41.97 -30.99
N VAL A 153 -16.10 -40.99 -31.08
CA VAL A 153 -15.75 -39.57 -31.12
C VAL A 153 -16.66 -38.76 -30.20
N GLU A 154 -16.05 -38.00 -29.29
CA GLU A 154 -16.72 -36.96 -28.49
C GLU A 154 -16.21 -35.57 -28.90
N THR A 155 -17.03 -34.54 -28.67
CA THR A 155 -16.68 -33.16 -29.04
C THR A 155 -16.99 -32.20 -27.89
N VAL A 156 -16.02 -31.35 -27.54
CA VAL A 156 -16.17 -30.24 -26.58
C VAL A 156 -15.95 -28.91 -27.31
N ILE A 157 -16.97 -28.05 -27.25
CA ILE A 157 -16.90 -26.69 -27.79
C ILE A 157 -16.45 -25.73 -26.68
N VAL A 158 -15.35 -25.01 -26.89
CA VAL A 158 -14.82 -24.06 -25.91
C VAL A 158 -15.21 -22.64 -26.31
N GLY A 159 -16.01 -22.00 -25.46
CA GLY A 159 -16.49 -20.64 -25.64
C GLY A 159 -16.34 -19.86 -24.34
N GLU A 160 -15.14 -19.34 -24.11
CA GLU A 160 -14.71 -18.76 -22.85
C GLU A 160 -14.70 -17.22 -22.84
N ASP A 161 -14.96 -16.54 -23.95
CA ASP A 161 -14.92 -15.07 -24.04
C ASP A 161 -16.02 -14.35 -23.21
N CYS A 162 -15.58 -13.43 -22.36
CA CYS A 162 -16.38 -12.62 -21.44
C CYS A 162 -16.66 -11.19 -21.93
N ALA A 163 -16.12 -10.77 -23.08
CA ALA A 163 -16.22 -9.38 -23.54
C ALA A 163 -17.66 -8.93 -23.86
N LEU A 164 -18.46 -9.76 -24.53
CA LEU A 164 -19.76 -9.36 -25.07
C LEU A 164 -20.91 -9.73 -24.11
N PRO A 165 -21.84 -8.86 -23.70
CA PRO A 165 -22.96 -9.22 -22.80
C PRO A 165 -23.98 -10.19 -23.45
N PRO A 166 -24.75 -11.00 -22.67
CA PRO A 166 -25.89 -11.76 -23.19
C PRO A 166 -27.07 -10.86 -23.60
N PRO A 167 -27.97 -11.27 -24.53
CA PRO A 167 -28.00 -12.54 -25.26
C PRO A 167 -27.21 -12.53 -26.58
N ARG A 168 -26.55 -13.64 -26.92
CA ARG A 168 -25.60 -13.74 -28.07
C ARG A 168 -26.07 -14.64 -29.23
N GLY A 169 -27.37 -14.96 -29.28
CA GLY A 169 -27.93 -15.88 -30.28
C GLY A 169 -27.28 -17.29 -30.25
N ILE A 170 -27.36 -18.01 -31.38
CA ILE A 170 -26.89 -19.41 -31.52
C ILE A 170 -25.34 -19.51 -31.58
N ALA A 171 -24.67 -18.40 -31.87
CA ALA A 171 -23.21 -18.35 -32.00
C ALA A 171 -22.48 -18.56 -30.66
N GLY A 172 -23.05 -18.08 -29.54
CA GLY A 172 -22.45 -18.24 -28.20
C GLY A 172 -21.22 -17.35 -27.95
N ARG A 173 -20.36 -17.73 -26.99
CA ARG A 173 -19.13 -16.99 -26.66
C ARG A 173 -17.97 -17.44 -27.54
N ARG A 174 -17.09 -16.53 -27.99
CA ARG A 174 -15.89 -16.88 -28.79
C ARG A 174 -14.92 -17.77 -27.99
N GLY A 175 -14.18 -18.63 -28.70
CA GLY A 175 -13.09 -19.43 -28.13
C GLY A 175 -11.76 -18.67 -28.20
N LEU A 176 -11.03 -18.50 -27.10
CA LEU A 176 -9.83 -17.67 -26.99
C LEU A 176 -8.68 -18.45 -26.30
N ALA A 177 -7.79 -17.74 -25.59
CA ALA A 177 -6.59 -18.31 -24.97
C ALA A 177 -6.88 -19.34 -23.85
N GLY A 178 -8.04 -19.25 -23.18
CA GLY A 178 -8.44 -20.21 -22.15
C GLY A 178 -8.57 -21.65 -22.67
N THR A 179 -8.80 -21.82 -23.98
CA THR A 179 -8.80 -23.10 -24.68
C THR A 179 -7.50 -23.90 -24.46
N VAL A 180 -6.36 -23.23 -24.33
CA VAL A 180 -5.06 -23.91 -24.06
C VAL A 180 -5.06 -24.62 -22.70
N LEU A 181 -5.73 -24.05 -21.69
CA LEU A 181 -5.88 -24.70 -20.38
C LEU A 181 -6.78 -25.94 -20.49
N VAL A 182 -7.82 -25.90 -21.32
CA VAL A 182 -8.71 -27.04 -21.57
C VAL A 182 -7.95 -28.17 -22.27
N HIS A 183 -7.07 -27.86 -23.23
CA HIS A 183 -6.18 -28.84 -23.85
C HIS A 183 -5.30 -29.55 -22.83
N LYS A 184 -4.75 -28.79 -21.88
CA LYS A 184 -3.89 -29.35 -20.84
C LYS A 184 -4.66 -30.30 -19.93
N VAL A 185 -5.86 -29.92 -19.50
CA VAL A 185 -6.72 -30.77 -18.65
C VAL A 185 -7.09 -32.07 -19.38
N ALA A 186 -7.59 -31.95 -20.60
CA ALA A 186 -8.02 -33.10 -21.40
C ALA A 186 -6.86 -34.05 -21.73
N GLY A 187 -5.72 -33.51 -22.16
CA GLY A 187 -4.54 -34.30 -22.51
C GLY A 187 -3.94 -35.02 -21.31
N ALA A 188 -3.91 -34.38 -20.14
CA ALA A 188 -3.46 -35.02 -18.91
C ALA A 188 -4.42 -36.14 -18.45
N ALA A 189 -5.74 -35.93 -18.60
CA ALA A 189 -6.75 -36.94 -18.32
C ALA A 189 -6.61 -38.16 -19.25
N ALA A 190 -6.43 -37.93 -20.54
CA ALA A 190 -6.19 -38.99 -21.53
C ALA A 190 -4.88 -39.73 -21.27
N ALA A 191 -3.80 -39.01 -20.94
CA ALA A 191 -2.51 -39.60 -20.60
C ALA A 191 -2.56 -40.49 -19.35
N ALA A 192 -3.43 -40.15 -18.39
CA ALA A 192 -3.73 -40.94 -17.20
C ALA A 192 -4.61 -42.19 -17.47
N GLY A 193 -5.01 -42.44 -18.72
CA GLY A 193 -5.73 -43.65 -19.13
C GLY A 193 -7.23 -43.62 -18.83
N LEU A 194 -7.83 -42.43 -18.71
CA LEU A 194 -9.28 -42.30 -18.54
C LEU A 194 -10.03 -42.67 -19.84
N SER A 195 -11.27 -43.14 -19.70
CA SER A 195 -12.14 -43.42 -20.84
C SER A 195 -12.56 -42.13 -21.55
N LEU A 196 -12.95 -42.25 -22.83
CA LEU A 196 -13.37 -41.13 -23.66
C LEU A 196 -14.44 -40.25 -22.99
N GLU A 197 -15.45 -40.87 -22.36
CA GLU A 197 -16.53 -40.14 -21.70
C GLU A 197 -16.02 -39.32 -20.51
N LYS A 198 -15.07 -39.86 -19.74
CA LYS A 198 -14.47 -39.15 -18.59
C LYS A 198 -13.55 -38.03 -19.05
N VAL A 199 -12.75 -38.24 -20.10
CA VAL A 199 -11.89 -37.20 -20.68
C VAL A 199 -12.76 -36.05 -21.23
N ALA A 200 -13.85 -36.37 -21.94
CA ALA A 200 -14.80 -35.38 -22.44
C ALA A 200 -15.48 -34.61 -21.28
N ALA A 201 -15.86 -35.29 -20.20
CA ALA A 201 -16.45 -34.66 -19.03
C ALA A 201 -15.49 -33.70 -18.31
N GLU A 202 -14.23 -34.10 -18.09
CA GLU A 202 -13.22 -33.22 -17.49
C GLU A 202 -12.93 -32.00 -18.39
N ALA A 203 -12.80 -32.19 -19.70
CA ALA A 203 -12.60 -31.10 -20.67
C ALA A 203 -13.79 -30.12 -20.69
N LYS A 204 -15.02 -30.64 -20.68
CA LYS A 204 -16.23 -29.82 -20.61
C LYS A 204 -16.29 -29.01 -19.32
N CYS A 205 -16.04 -29.66 -18.17
CA CYS A 205 -15.97 -28.96 -16.88
C CYS A 205 -14.94 -27.84 -16.91
N ALA A 206 -13.71 -28.12 -17.39
CA ALA A 206 -12.67 -27.09 -17.50
C ALA A 206 -13.10 -25.91 -18.40
N SER A 207 -13.81 -26.18 -19.51
CA SER A 207 -14.32 -25.13 -20.41
C SER A 207 -15.37 -24.22 -19.77
N GLU A 208 -16.18 -24.76 -18.84
CA GLU A 208 -17.22 -24.01 -18.13
C GLU A 208 -16.65 -23.20 -16.93
N MET A 209 -15.43 -23.55 -16.50
CA MET A 209 -14.75 -22.94 -15.35
C MET A 209 -13.76 -21.84 -15.72
N VAL A 210 -13.60 -21.53 -17.01
CA VAL A 210 -12.66 -20.52 -17.52
C VAL A 210 -13.36 -19.36 -18.22
N GLY A 211 -12.86 -18.15 -17.96
CA GLY A 211 -13.32 -16.91 -18.58
C GLY A 211 -12.15 -16.09 -19.07
N THR A 212 -12.24 -15.58 -20.31
CA THR A 212 -11.17 -14.81 -20.96
C THR A 212 -11.69 -13.49 -21.49
N MET A 213 -10.90 -12.42 -21.39
CA MET A 213 -11.14 -11.17 -22.11
C MET A 213 -9.82 -10.55 -22.58
N GLY A 214 -9.83 -10.08 -23.83
CA GLY A 214 -8.69 -9.42 -24.48
C GLY A 214 -8.79 -7.89 -24.49
N VAL A 215 -7.67 -7.24 -24.73
CA VAL A 215 -7.54 -5.80 -25.00
C VAL A 215 -6.40 -5.59 -26.01
N ALA A 216 -6.57 -4.68 -26.96
CA ALA A 216 -5.55 -4.41 -27.98
C ALA A 216 -5.43 -2.92 -28.33
N LEU A 217 -4.21 -2.49 -28.62
CA LEU A 217 -3.82 -1.17 -29.10
C LEU A 217 -3.76 -1.10 -30.63
N SER A 218 -3.61 -2.24 -31.29
CA SER A 218 -3.64 -2.37 -32.74
C SER A 218 -4.40 -3.63 -33.15
N VAL A 219 -4.88 -3.66 -34.39
CA VAL A 219 -5.28 -4.91 -35.04
C VAL A 219 -4.05 -5.61 -35.61
N CYS A 220 -4.17 -6.90 -35.94
CA CYS A 220 -3.09 -7.65 -36.57
C CYS A 220 -2.89 -7.28 -38.04
N THR A 221 -1.66 -7.48 -38.52
CA THR A 221 -1.27 -7.41 -39.92
C THR A 221 -1.41 -8.79 -40.56
N LEU A 222 -2.33 -8.92 -41.51
CA LEU A 222 -2.41 -10.14 -42.33
C LEU A 222 -1.22 -10.18 -43.30
N PRO A 223 -0.53 -11.33 -43.46
CA PRO A 223 0.63 -11.39 -44.36
C PRO A 223 0.26 -10.95 -45.78
N GLY A 224 1.10 -10.16 -46.42
CA GLY A 224 0.85 -9.60 -47.76
C GLY A 224 -0.27 -8.56 -47.85
N GLN A 225 -0.85 -8.11 -46.73
CA GLN A 225 -1.86 -7.03 -46.70
C GLN A 225 -1.33 -5.81 -45.94
N VAL A 226 -1.92 -4.64 -46.23
CA VAL A 226 -1.64 -3.40 -45.49
C VAL A 226 -2.35 -3.45 -44.14
N THR A 227 -1.63 -3.13 -43.07
CA THR A 227 -2.19 -3.07 -41.71
C THR A 227 -3.35 -2.07 -41.65
N SER A 228 -4.47 -2.48 -41.04
CA SER A 228 -5.64 -1.62 -40.86
C SER A 228 -5.42 -0.66 -39.68
N ASP A 229 -5.69 0.64 -39.89
CA ASP A 229 -5.65 1.67 -38.83
C ASP A 229 -7.04 1.92 -38.20
N ARG A 230 -7.85 0.86 -38.02
CA ARG A 230 -9.24 1.00 -37.53
C ARG A 230 -9.34 1.65 -36.15
N LEU A 231 -8.32 1.51 -35.30
CA LEU A 231 -8.34 2.00 -33.92
C LEU A 231 -7.92 3.48 -33.83
N GLY A 232 -6.98 3.92 -34.67
CA GLY A 232 -6.38 5.25 -34.59
C GLY A 232 -5.38 5.39 -33.44
N ALA A 233 -4.63 6.50 -33.46
CA ALA A 233 -3.63 6.79 -32.44
C ALA A 233 -4.26 7.01 -31.05
N GLN A 234 -3.59 6.52 -30.00
CA GLN A 234 -4.01 6.65 -28.59
C GLN A 234 -5.36 6.02 -28.24
N LYS A 235 -5.83 5.04 -29.03
CA LYS A 235 -7.01 4.24 -28.71
C LYS A 235 -6.65 2.80 -28.36
N MET A 236 -7.53 2.15 -27.62
CA MET A 236 -7.50 0.72 -27.36
C MET A 236 -8.91 0.11 -27.53
N GLU A 237 -8.99 -1.14 -27.95
CA GLU A 237 -10.24 -1.88 -28.09
C GLU A 237 -10.34 -2.97 -27.03
N LEU A 238 -11.40 -2.89 -26.23
CA LEU A 238 -11.75 -3.84 -25.19
C LEU A 238 -12.50 -5.01 -25.81
N GLY A 239 -12.00 -6.22 -25.62
CA GLY A 239 -12.63 -7.45 -26.10
C GLY A 239 -12.44 -7.72 -27.59
N LEU A 240 -11.42 -7.15 -28.25
CA LEU A 240 -11.07 -7.45 -29.64
C LEU A 240 -10.84 -8.96 -29.81
N GLY A 241 -11.44 -9.55 -30.86
CA GLY A 241 -11.32 -10.98 -31.14
C GLY A 241 -9.98 -11.36 -31.76
N ILE A 242 -9.60 -12.63 -31.63
CA ILE A 242 -8.30 -13.17 -32.12
C ILE A 242 -8.17 -13.23 -33.64
N HIS A 243 -9.24 -13.02 -34.41
CA HIS A 243 -9.15 -12.84 -35.87
C HIS A 243 -9.33 -11.37 -36.28
N GLY A 244 -9.23 -10.44 -35.32
CA GLY A 244 -9.47 -9.01 -35.54
C GLY A 244 -10.94 -8.60 -35.52
N GLU A 245 -11.84 -9.48 -35.06
CA GLU A 245 -13.27 -9.16 -34.97
C GLU A 245 -13.53 -8.06 -33.94
N PRO A 246 -14.47 -7.13 -34.20
CA PRO A 246 -14.77 -6.04 -33.27
C PRO A 246 -15.02 -6.49 -31.83
N GLY A 247 -14.52 -5.69 -30.89
CA GLY A 247 -14.69 -5.88 -29.47
C GLY A 247 -15.98 -5.29 -28.92
N ALA A 248 -16.03 -5.19 -27.59
CA ALA A 248 -17.14 -4.58 -26.86
C ALA A 248 -17.14 -3.05 -26.95
N ALA A 249 -15.95 -2.42 -26.93
CA ALA A 249 -15.82 -0.97 -26.99
C ALA A 249 -14.43 -0.52 -27.46
N VAL A 250 -14.37 0.64 -28.11
CA VAL A 250 -13.12 1.37 -28.39
C VAL A 250 -13.05 2.57 -27.45
N VAL A 251 -11.96 2.69 -26.70
CA VAL A 251 -11.76 3.71 -25.66
C VAL A 251 -10.37 4.34 -25.79
N ASP A 252 -10.12 5.43 -25.07
CA ASP A 252 -8.78 6.01 -24.97
C ASP A 252 -7.83 5.06 -24.25
N VAL A 253 -6.53 5.12 -24.58
CA VAL A 253 -5.51 4.31 -23.88
C VAL A 253 -5.47 4.71 -22.42
N GLU A 254 -5.68 3.74 -21.55
CA GLU A 254 -5.67 3.90 -20.09
C GLU A 254 -4.40 3.29 -19.47
N PRO A 255 -4.00 3.71 -18.26
CA PRO A 255 -2.96 3.03 -17.49
C PRO A 255 -3.29 1.55 -17.31
N VAL A 256 -2.29 0.68 -17.44
CA VAL A 256 -2.44 -0.79 -17.36
C VAL A 256 -3.18 -1.29 -16.11
N ASP A 257 -3.08 -0.58 -14.98
CA ASP A 257 -3.79 -0.93 -13.74
C ASP A 257 -5.32 -0.81 -13.91
N VAL A 258 -5.78 0.22 -14.61
CA VAL A 258 -7.19 0.46 -14.93
C VAL A 258 -7.68 -0.59 -15.92
N VAL A 259 -6.88 -0.87 -16.97
CA VAL A 259 -7.19 -1.88 -17.98
C VAL A 259 -7.37 -3.26 -17.35
N VAL A 260 -6.41 -3.68 -16.52
CA VAL A 260 -6.47 -4.97 -15.81
C VAL A 260 -7.68 -5.03 -14.88
N SER A 261 -7.97 -3.95 -14.15
CA SER A 261 -9.16 -3.88 -13.28
C SER A 261 -10.45 -4.11 -14.06
N HIS A 262 -10.60 -3.41 -15.20
CA HIS A 262 -11.78 -3.54 -16.05
C HIS A 262 -11.94 -4.96 -16.60
N VAL A 263 -10.86 -5.56 -17.10
CA VAL A 263 -10.85 -6.93 -17.63
C VAL A 263 -11.25 -7.94 -16.54
N LEU A 264 -10.70 -7.82 -15.33
CA LEU A 264 -11.04 -8.70 -14.21
C LEU A 264 -12.49 -8.53 -13.75
N GLN A 265 -12.97 -7.29 -13.64
CA GLN A 265 -14.36 -6.99 -13.28
C GLN A 265 -15.34 -7.62 -14.27
N GLN A 266 -15.04 -7.57 -15.56
CA GLN A 266 -15.89 -8.15 -16.59
C GLN A 266 -15.92 -9.68 -16.53
N ILE A 267 -14.77 -10.33 -16.32
CA ILE A 267 -14.68 -11.80 -16.19
C ILE A 267 -15.41 -12.27 -14.93
N LEU A 268 -15.23 -11.57 -13.81
CA LEU A 268 -15.73 -11.96 -12.47
C LEU A 268 -17.08 -11.31 -12.11
N SER A 269 -17.76 -10.68 -13.08
CA SER A 269 -19.01 -9.96 -12.81
C SER A 269 -20.12 -10.91 -12.33
N PRO A 270 -20.72 -10.66 -11.15
CA PRO A 270 -21.88 -11.42 -10.68
C PRO A 270 -23.12 -11.24 -11.56
N GLU A 271 -23.20 -10.14 -12.31
CA GLU A 271 -24.35 -9.83 -13.18
C GLU A 271 -24.35 -10.72 -14.42
N THR A 272 -23.19 -10.93 -15.03
CA THR A 272 -23.05 -11.80 -16.20
C THR A 272 -22.88 -13.27 -15.83
N ASN A 273 -22.27 -13.53 -14.67
CA ASN A 273 -21.99 -14.86 -14.12
C ASN A 273 -21.37 -15.82 -15.16
N TYR A 274 -20.38 -15.33 -15.92
CA TYR A 274 -19.74 -16.12 -16.97
C TYR A 274 -18.97 -17.33 -16.48
N VAL A 275 -18.44 -17.23 -15.26
CA VAL A 275 -17.70 -18.26 -14.56
C VAL A 275 -18.18 -18.32 -13.12
N PRO A 276 -18.32 -19.51 -12.52
CA PRO A 276 -18.84 -19.68 -11.16
C PRO A 276 -17.74 -19.45 -10.10
N ILE A 277 -17.09 -18.28 -10.17
CA ILE A 277 -15.98 -17.88 -9.29
C ILE A 277 -16.50 -16.86 -8.27
N THR A 278 -16.34 -17.18 -6.99
CA THR A 278 -16.66 -16.28 -5.88
C THR A 278 -15.46 -16.13 -4.95
N ARG A 279 -15.49 -15.10 -4.10
CA ARG A 279 -14.50 -14.88 -3.04
C ARG A 279 -14.22 -16.17 -2.26
N GLY A 280 -12.94 -16.43 -1.96
CA GLY A 280 -12.46 -17.66 -1.31
C GLY A 280 -12.20 -18.84 -2.27
N ASN A 281 -12.55 -18.72 -3.55
CA ASN A 281 -12.17 -19.72 -4.55
C ASN A 281 -10.68 -19.61 -4.90
N ARG A 282 -10.13 -20.74 -5.37
CA ARG A 282 -8.80 -20.82 -5.94
C ARG A 282 -8.88 -20.69 -7.45
N VAL A 283 -7.90 -20.03 -8.05
CA VAL A 283 -7.88 -19.73 -9.48
C VAL A 283 -6.50 -19.90 -10.09
N VAL A 284 -6.50 -20.20 -11.39
CA VAL A 284 -5.36 -20.09 -12.28
C VAL A 284 -5.50 -18.83 -13.12
N LEU A 285 -4.43 -18.04 -13.19
CA LEU A 285 -4.34 -16.85 -14.02
C LEU A 285 -3.46 -17.14 -15.24
N MET A 286 -3.94 -16.81 -16.44
CA MET A 286 -3.13 -16.74 -17.65
C MET A 286 -3.16 -15.32 -18.23
N VAL A 287 -1.98 -14.69 -18.36
CA VAL A 287 -1.77 -13.44 -19.08
C VAL A 287 -1.13 -13.77 -20.42
N ASN A 288 -1.93 -13.72 -21.47
CA ASN A 288 -1.56 -14.12 -22.83
C ASN A 288 -1.31 -12.88 -23.71
N GLY A 289 -0.13 -12.77 -24.31
CA GLY A 289 0.17 -11.76 -25.33
C GLY A 289 -0.46 -12.11 -26.69
N LEU A 290 -0.98 -11.11 -27.39
CA LEU A 290 -1.64 -11.29 -28.69
C LEU A 290 -0.65 -11.20 -29.88
N GLY A 291 0.64 -10.99 -29.60
CA GLY A 291 1.71 -11.02 -30.60
C GLY A 291 2.70 -9.86 -30.48
N GLY A 292 2.21 -8.63 -30.62
CA GLY A 292 3.03 -7.42 -30.69
C GLY A 292 3.44 -6.82 -29.33
N THR A 293 2.97 -7.38 -28.22
CA THR A 293 3.21 -6.84 -26.87
C THR A 293 4.49 -7.44 -26.25
N PRO A 294 5.48 -6.61 -25.87
CA PRO A 294 6.71 -7.08 -25.22
C PRO A 294 6.46 -7.85 -23.92
N LEU A 295 7.32 -8.83 -23.62
CA LEU A 295 7.21 -9.62 -22.38
C LEU A 295 7.24 -8.75 -21.11
N MET A 296 8.00 -7.64 -21.12
CA MET A 296 8.03 -6.69 -20.02
C MET A 296 6.64 -6.14 -19.69
N GLU A 297 5.85 -5.79 -20.70
CA GLU A 297 4.49 -5.27 -20.52
C GLU A 297 3.52 -6.36 -20.03
N LEU A 298 3.66 -7.59 -20.54
CA LEU A 298 2.90 -8.74 -20.04
C LEU A 298 3.21 -9.03 -18.56
N MET A 299 4.48 -8.91 -18.16
CA MET A 299 4.90 -9.07 -16.75
C MET A 299 4.37 -7.95 -15.87
N ILE A 300 4.27 -6.71 -16.38
CA ILE A 300 3.61 -5.61 -15.69
C ILE A 300 2.13 -5.92 -15.50
N ALA A 301 1.43 -6.36 -16.55
CA ALA A 301 0.01 -6.73 -16.46
C ALA A 301 -0.22 -7.87 -15.45
N ALA A 302 0.63 -8.90 -15.44
CA ALA A 302 0.60 -9.97 -14.45
C ALA A 302 0.87 -9.45 -13.02
N GLY A 303 1.84 -8.54 -12.87
CA GLY A 303 2.15 -7.87 -11.60
C GLY A 303 1.02 -7.00 -11.05
N LYS A 304 0.08 -6.55 -11.90
CA LYS A 304 -1.16 -5.87 -11.49
C LYS A 304 -2.32 -6.84 -11.25
N ALA A 305 -2.49 -7.85 -12.10
CA ALA A 305 -3.61 -8.78 -12.02
C ALA A 305 -3.58 -9.63 -10.74
N VAL A 306 -2.40 -10.09 -10.33
CA VAL A 306 -2.25 -10.98 -9.17
C VAL A 306 -2.69 -10.30 -7.87
N PRO A 307 -2.16 -9.12 -7.47
CA PRO A 307 -2.60 -8.46 -6.25
C PRO A 307 -4.09 -8.12 -6.29
N LYS A 308 -4.64 -7.73 -7.45
CA LYS A 308 -6.08 -7.42 -7.58
C LYS A 308 -6.94 -8.66 -7.31
N LEU A 309 -6.61 -9.79 -7.93
CA LEU A 309 -7.30 -11.07 -7.67
C LEU A 309 -7.25 -11.45 -6.19
N GLN A 310 -6.09 -11.30 -5.54
CA GLN A 310 -5.89 -11.69 -4.14
C GLN A 310 -6.53 -10.72 -3.14
N LEU A 311 -6.35 -9.42 -3.31
CA LEU A 311 -6.72 -8.40 -2.33
C LEU A 311 -8.13 -7.85 -2.57
N GLU A 312 -8.48 -7.55 -3.83
CA GLU A 312 -9.77 -6.93 -4.17
C GLU A 312 -10.86 -8.00 -4.35
N PHE A 313 -10.59 -9.07 -5.11
CA PHE A 313 -11.56 -10.15 -5.36
C PHE A 313 -11.51 -11.28 -4.32
N GLY A 314 -10.48 -11.30 -3.46
CA GLY A 314 -10.31 -12.30 -2.40
C GLY A 314 -10.17 -13.73 -2.93
N LEU A 315 -9.46 -13.91 -4.04
CA LEU A 315 -9.22 -15.18 -4.71
C LEU A 315 -7.77 -15.66 -4.48
N ALA A 316 -7.59 -16.96 -4.22
CA ALA A 316 -6.25 -17.54 -4.12
C ALA A 316 -5.72 -17.87 -5.52
N VAL A 317 -4.66 -17.19 -5.96
CA VAL A 317 -4.03 -17.42 -7.28
C VAL A 317 -2.96 -18.50 -7.14
N ASP A 318 -3.29 -19.74 -7.50
CA ASP A 318 -2.41 -20.90 -7.32
C ASP A 318 -1.38 -21.05 -8.45
N ARG A 319 -1.74 -20.69 -9.69
CA ARG A 319 -0.85 -20.75 -10.86
C ARG A 319 -0.93 -19.46 -11.66
N VAL A 320 0.20 -19.02 -12.21
CA VAL A 320 0.29 -17.86 -13.12
C VAL A 320 1.08 -18.21 -14.35
N TYR A 321 0.43 -18.15 -15.50
CA TYR A 321 1.03 -18.34 -16.81
C TYR A 321 1.14 -16.99 -17.52
N THR A 322 2.34 -16.51 -17.80
CA THR A 322 2.55 -15.24 -18.51
C THR A 322 3.42 -15.48 -19.73
N GLY A 323 2.93 -15.11 -20.92
CA GLY A 323 3.65 -15.35 -22.18
C GLY A 323 2.73 -15.33 -23.39
N PHE A 324 3.14 -15.98 -24.47
CA PHE A 324 2.37 -16.09 -25.71
C PHE A 324 1.84 -17.52 -25.85
N PHE A 325 0.54 -17.70 -25.67
CA PHE A 325 -0.11 -19.01 -25.66
C PHE A 325 -1.07 -19.18 -26.85
N MET A 326 -1.84 -18.13 -27.15
CA MET A 326 -2.70 -18.06 -28.32
C MET A 326 -2.63 -16.64 -28.87
N THR A 327 -1.82 -16.45 -29.90
CA THR A 327 -1.58 -15.13 -30.48
C THR A 327 -2.69 -14.73 -31.46
N SER A 328 -2.58 -13.54 -32.01
CA SER A 328 -3.28 -13.06 -33.18
C SER A 328 -2.26 -12.38 -34.08
N LEU A 329 -1.33 -13.17 -34.64
CA LEU A 329 -0.18 -12.69 -35.41
C LEU A 329 0.64 -11.64 -34.63
N ASP A 330 0.68 -10.39 -35.08
CA ASP A 330 1.44 -9.27 -34.48
C ASP A 330 0.56 -8.26 -33.74
N MET A 331 -0.69 -8.62 -33.40
CA MET A 331 -1.60 -7.76 -32.67
C MET A 331 -0.97 -7.25 -31.36
N ALA A 332 -0.84 -5.94 -31.20
CA ALA A 332 -0.34 -5.34 -29.97
C ALA A 332 -1.47 -5.32 -28.94
N GLY A 333 -1.45 -6.27 -28.02
CA GLY A 333 -2.46 -6.43 -26.99
C GLY A 333 -2.20 -7.64 -26.11
N PHE A 334 -3.02 -7.81 -25.08
CA PHE A 334 -2.99 -8.97 -24.20
C PHE A 334 -4.40 -9.43 -23.84
N SER A 335 -4.51 -10.65 -23.33
CA SER A 335 -5.75 -11.21 -22.79
C SER A 335 -5.48 -11.82 -21.43
N ILE A 336 -6.47 -11.73 -20.56
CA ILE A 336 -6.46 -12.37 -19.24
C ILE A 336 -7.47 -13.51 -19.26
N SER A 337 -7.04 -14.70 -18.86
CA SER A 337 -7.92 -15.83 -18.60
C SER A 337 -7.87 -16.20 -17.13
N ILE A 338 -9.03 -16.36 -16.50
CA ILE A 338 -9.17 -16.83 -15.12
C ILE A 338 -9.91 -18.16 -15.15
N MET A 339 -9.30 -19.22 -14.63
CA MET A 339 -9.90 -20.54 -14.48
C MET A 339 -10.10 -20.85 -13.00
N LYS A 340 -11.30 -21.25 -12.60
CA LYS A 340 -11.56 -21.80 -11.27
C LYS A 340 -10.78 -23.11 -11.11
N ALA A 341 -10.06 -23.24 -10.01
CA ALA A 341 -9.22 -24.40 -9.76
C ALA A 341 -9.61 -25.09 -8.45
N ASP A 342 -9.55 -26.40 -8.47
CA ASP A 342 -9.43 -27.26 -7.31
C ASP A 342 -8.19 -28.16 -7.48
N HIS A 343 -7.95 -29.07 -6.54
CA HIS A 343 -6.79 -29.95 -6.62
C HIS A 343 -6.80 -30.81 -7.90
N SER A 344 -7.98 -31.23 -8.37
CA SER A 344 -8.08 -32.07 -9.58
C SER A 344 -7.65 -31.31 -10.84
N ILE A 345 -8.06 -30.04 -10.99
CA ILE A 345 -7.63 -29.19 -12.10
C ILE A 345 -6.15 -28.87 -11.99
N LEU A 346 -5.65 -28.56 -10.79
CA LEU A 346 -4.22 -28.26 -10.57
C LEU A 346 -3.34 -29.46 -10.91
N ASP A 347 -3.70 -30.66 -10.45
CA ASP A 347 -2.97 -31.90 -10.76
C ASP A 347 -2.91 -32.16 -12.28
N ARG A 348 -3.98 -31.84 -13.01
CA ARG A 348 -4.00 -31.95 -14.48
C ARG A 348 -3.12 -30.91 -15.15
N LEU A 349 -3.11 -29.67 -14.67
CA LEU A 349 -2.28 -28.60 -15.19
C LEU A 349 -0.78 -28.87 -14.93
N ASP A 350 -0.45 -29.41 -13.76
CA ASP A 350 0.92 -29.73 -13.35
C ASP A 350 1.42 -31.08 -13.90
N ALA A 351 0.54 -31.92 -14.45
CA ALA A 351 0.94 -33.21 -15.02
C ALA A 351 2.01 -33.02 -16.11
N PRO A 352 3.07 -33.84 -16.16
CA PRO A 352 4.13 -33.70 -17.17
C PRO A 352 3.59 -33.74 -18.60
N THR A 353 4.20 -32.95 -19.49
CA THR A 353 3.91 -32.95 -20.92
C THR A 353 5.18 -32.82 -21.75
N LYS A 354 5.15 -33.40 -22.96
CA LYS A 354 6.19 -33.24 -23.99
C LYS A 354 5.83 -32.20 -25.05
N ALA A 355 4.71 -31.49 -24.88
CA ALA A 355 4.31 -30.41 -25.77
C ALA A 355 5.32 -29.25 -25.72
N PRO A 356 5.84 -28.79 -26.86
CA PRO A 356 6.99 -27.88 -26.89
C PRO A 356 6.73 -26.49 -26.32
N ASN A 357 5.47 -26.02 -26.35
CA ASN A 357 5.11 -24.65 -25.94
C ASN A 357 4.25 -24.59 -24.67
N TRP A 358 4.10 -25.69 -23.93
CA TRP A 358 3.57 -25.63 -22.57
C TRP A 358 4.66 -25.10 -21.63
N PRO A 359 4.40 -24.04 -20.84
CA PRO A 359 5.40 -23.44 -19.99
C PRO A 359 5.86 -24.43 -18.91
N VAL A 360 7.17 -24.67 -18.84
CA VAL A 360 7.79 -25.51 -17.80
C VAL A 360 7.89 -24.68 -16.51
N GLY A 361 7.33 -25.15 -15.41
CA GLY A 361 7.67 -24.65 -14.06
C GLY A 361 6.67 -23.73 -13.38
N THR A 362 5.38 -24.08 -13.36
CA THR A 362 4.41 -23.47 -12.43
C THR A 362 4.06 -24.36 -11.25
N ASP A 363 4.63 -25.56 -11.22
CA ASP A 363 4.36 -26.60 -10.23
C ASP A 363 4.76 -26.10 -8.84
N GLY A 364 3.82 -26.18 -7.88
CA GLY A 364 4.02 -25.74 -6.49
C GLY A 364 3.29 -24.44 -6.13
N ASN A 365 3.15 -24.18 -4.82
CA ASN A 365 2.56 -22.93 -4.34
C ASN A 365 3.50 -21.76 -4.67
N ARG A 366 2.96 -20.62 -5.11
CA ARG A 366 3.75 -19.42 -5.40
C ARG A 366 4.42 -18.90 -4.12
N PRO A 367 5.75 -18.99 -3.98
CA PRO A 367 6.44 -18.34 -2.86
C PRO A 367 6.42 -16.82 -3.07
N PRO A 368 6.61 -16.01 -2.00
CA PRO A 368 6.74 -14.56 -2.12
C PRO A 368 7.84 -14.18 -3.11
N ALA A 369 7.59 -13.17 -3.95
CA ALA A 369 8.55 -12.72 -4.98
C ALA A 369 9.85 -12.12 -4.42
N LYS A 370 9.92 -11.92 -3.10
CA LYS A 370 11.10 -11.45 -2.39
C LYS A 370 11.57 -12.55 -1.46
N ILE A 371 12.78 -13.05 -1.72
CA ILE A 371 13.54 -13.79 -0.72
C ILE A 371 14.20 -12.71 0.16
N PRO A 372 14.05 -12.74 1.49
CA PRO A 372 14.70 -11.79 2.39
C PRO A 372 16.20 -12.08 2.48
N VAL A 373 16.93 -11.81 1.38
CA VAL A 373 18.39 -11.77 1.39
C VAL A 373 18.77 -10.33 1.73
N PRO A 374 19.26 -10.05 2.94
CA PRO A 374 19.74 -8.72 3.27
C PRO A 374 20.86 -8.36 2.30
N VAL A 375 20.78 -7.17 1.69
CA VAL A 375 21.88 -6.63 0.89
C VAL A 375 23.11 -6.60 1.79
N PRO A 376 24.24 -7.23 1.38
CA PRO A 376 25.43 -7.28 2.22
C PRO A 376 25.83 -5.88 2.67
N PRO A 377 26.17 -5.68 3.96
CA PRO A 377 26.54 -4.36 4.45
C PRO A 377 27.72 -3.83 3.63
N SER A 378 27.50 -2.69 2.95
CA SER A 378 28.57 -1.95 2.31
C SER A 378 29.57 -1.50 3.39
N ARG A 379 30.83 -1.95 3.31
CA ARG A 379 31.92 -1.66 4.26
C ARG A 379 32.37 -0.18 4.28
N SER A 380 31.60 0.78 3.75
CA SER A 380 32.02 2.18 3.63
C SER A 380 31.14 3.20 4.39
N ILE A 381 30.48 2.82 5.48
CA ILE A 381 29.93 3.80 6.43
C ILE A 381 30.98 4.03 7.52
N LYS A 382 31.99 4.84 7.20
CA LYS A 382 32.72 5.55 8.26
C LYS A 382 31.77 6.62 8.80
N SER A 383 31.44 6.52 10.08
CA SER A 383 30.91 7.58 10.96
C SER A 383 30.27 8.78 10.24
N MET A 384 28.95 8.76 10.06
CA MET A 384 28.14 9.97 9.78
C MET A 384 28.08 10.88 11.02
N GLU A 385 29.23 11.21 11.60
CA GLU A 385 29.33 12.38 12.46
C GLU A 385 29.44 13.61 11.55
N SER A 386 28.31 14.32 11.48
CA SER A 386 28.14 15.74 11.14
C SER A 386 28.75 16.25 9.85
N GLN A 387 27.97 16.29 8.76
CA GLN A 387 27.91 17.46 7.89
C GLN A 387 26.46 17.65 7.43
N SER A 388 25.79 18.62 8.04
CA SER A 388 24.44 19.07 7.69
C SER A 388 24.54 20.46 7.07
N ARG A 389 23.51 20.86 6.33
CA ARG A 389 23.40 22.25 5.86
C ARG A 389 23.61 23.23 7.04
N PRO A 390 24.50 24.23 6.93
CA PRO A 390 24.71 25.21 8.00
C PRO A 390 23.46 26.08 8.20
N LEU A 391 23.21 26.50 9.45
CA LEU A 391 22.07 27.36 9.81
C LEU A 391 22.14 28.75 9.14
N GLU A 392 23.35 29.27 8.96
CA GLU A 392 23.62 30.53 8.25
C GLU A 392 24.72 30.31 7.21
N LEU A 393 24.53 30.87 6.02
CA LEU A 393 25.50 30.81 4.93
C LEU A 393 26.46 32.00 4.98
N SER A 394 27.75 31.74 4.77
CA SER A 394 28.72 32.79 4.49
C SER A 394 28.44 33.44 3.13
N LYS A 395 29.07 34.57 2.82
CA LYS A 395 28.92 35.21 1.50
C LYS A 395 29.36 34.27 0.37
N GLU A 396 30.43 33.53 0.62
CA GLU A 396 30.99 32.52 -0.27
C GLU A 396 30.04 31.31 -0.39
N GLY A 397 29.41 30.90 0.70
CA GLY A 397 28.40 29.84 0.70
C GLY A 397 27.12 30.21 -0.06
N GLN A 398 26.67 31.47 0.01
CA GLN A 398 25.54 31.99 -0.78
C GLN A 398 25.86 32.02 -2.27
N VAL A 399 27.07 32.43 -2.62
CA VAL A 399 27.60 32.39 -3.99
C VAL A 399 27.63 30.96 -4.52
N LEU A 400 28.16 30.02 -3.72
CA LEU A 400 28.27 28.62 -4.10
C LEU A 400 26.90 27.99 -4.29
N GLU A 401 25.95 28.26 -3.39
CA GLU A 401 24.56 27.84 -3.54
C GLU A 401 23.92 28.36 -4.84
N ALA A 402 24.07 29.65 -5.12
CA ALA A 402 23.52 30.26 -6.34
C ALA A 402 24.12 29.63 -7.62
N ALA A 403 25.43 29.35 -7.62
CA ALA A 403 26.12 28.71 -8.73
C ALA A 403 25.63 27.26 -8.95
N ILE A 404 25.48 26.47 -7.88
CA ILE A 404 24.97 25.09 -7.93
C ILE A 404 23.51 25.08 -8.42
N GLN A 405 22.67 25.98 -7.89
CA GLN A 405 21.28 26.11 -8.29
C GLN A 405 21.16 26.46 -9.78
N ALA A 406 21.93 27.43 -10.27
CA ALA A 406 21.92 27.83 -11.68
C ALA A 406 22.38 26.68 -12.60
N ALA A 407 23.48 26.02 -12.24
CA ALA A 407 24.01 24.86 -12.94
C ALA A 407 22.98 23.74 -13.08
N ALA A 408 22.36 23.30 -11.98
CA ALA A 408 21.38 22.23 -12.00
C ALA A 408 20.09 22.60 -12.74
N THR A 409 19.63 23.86 -12.60
CA THR A 409 18.41 24.34 -13.27
C THR A 409 18.56 24.35 -14.79
N VAL A 410 19.71 24.79 -15.30
CA VAL A 410 19.98 24.78 -16.75
C VAL A 410 20.01 23.34 -17.28
N ILE A 411 20.63 22.40 -16.57
CA ILE A 411 20.62 20.99 -16.97
C ILE A 411 19.20 20.42 -17.04
N ILE A 412 18.34 20.75 -16.07
CA ILE A 412 16.94 20.34 -16.08
C ILE A 412 16.23 20.85 -17.34
N SER A 413 16.45 22.11 -17.72
CA SER A 413 15.85 22.69 -18.94
C SER A 413 16.38 22.08 -20.25
N LEU A 414 17.60 21.54 -20.24
CA LEU A 414 18.24 20.96 -21.42
C LEU A 414 17.86 19.48 -21.66
N LYS A 415 17.07 18.86 -20.78
CA LYS A 415 16.74 17.42 -20.83
C LYS A 415 16.32 16.95 -22.22
N ASP A 416 15.31 17.57 -22.81
CA ASP A 416 14.72 17.07 -24.04
C ASP A 416 15.66 17.31 -25.24
N SER A 417 16.32 18.47 -25.29
CA SER A 417 17.33 18.76 -26.33
C SER A 417 18.53 17.81 -26.26
N LEU A 418 19.01 17.51 -25.04
CA LEU A 418 20.11 16.56 -24.85
C LEU A 418 19.72 15.14 -25.29
N ASN A 419 18.51 14.67 -24.97
CA ASN A 419 18.01 13.38 -25.46
C ASN A 419 17.80 13.38 -26.99
N GLU A 420 17.36 14.50 -27.57
CA GLU A 420 17.19 14.61 -29.02
C GLU A 420 18.54 14.52 -29.75
N TRP A 421 19.54 15.29 -29.30
CA TRP A 421 20.89 15.23 -29.87
C TRP A 421 21.50 13.84 -29.68
N ASP A 422 21.40 13.28 -28.47
CA ASP A 422 21.92 11.96 -28.15
C ASP A 422 21.17 10.84 -28.88
N GLY A 423 19.89 10.98 -29.22
CA GLY A 423 19.15 9.99 -30.01
C GLY A 423 19.68 9.87 -31.45
N LYS A 424 20.35 10.91 -31.97
CA LYS A 424 20.96 10.91 -33.30
C LYS A 424 22.38 10.34 -33.31
N VAL A 425 23.13 10.51 -32.22
CA VAL A 425 24.57 10.14 -32.15
C VAL A 425 24.92 9.15 -31.03
N GLY A 426 23.93 8.67 -30.29
CA GLY A 426 24.06 7.81 -29.11
C GLY A 426 22.79 6.96 -28.89
N ASP A 427 22.37 6.78 -27.63
CA ASP A 427 21.20 5.99 -27.23
C ASP A 427 19.99 6.82 -26.75
N GLY A 428 20.09 8.15 -26.81
CA GLY A 428 18.98 9.07 -26.56
C GLY A 428 18.61 9.23 -25.09
N ASP A 429 19.54 8.95 -24.18
CA ASP A 429 19.31 8.97 -22.73
C ASP A 429 20.14 10.01 -21.97
N CYS A 430 21.07 10.70 -22.64
CA CYS A 430 21.98 11.68 -22.04
C CYS A 430 21.23 12.72 -21.20
N GLY A 431 20.18 13.33 -21.75
CA GLY A 431 19.36 14.33 -21.07
C GLY A 431 18.61 13.77 -19.88
N SER A 432 18.02 12.58 -19.99
CA SER A 432 17.35 11.88 -18.89
C SER A 432 18.30 11.52 -17.75
N THR A 433 19.54 11.17 -18.08
CA THR A 433 20.60 10.88 -17.10
C THR A 433 21.08 12.15 -16.40
N MET A 434 21.34 13.23 -17.15
CA MET A 434 21.72 14.53 -16.58
C MET A 434 20.60 15.14 -15.71
N TYR A 435 19.33 15.03 -16.13
CA TYR A 435 18.16 15.48 -15.38
C TYR A 435 18.06 14.81 -14.00
N ARG A 436 18.27 13.49 -13.93
CA ARG A 436 18.27 12.75 -12.65
C ARG A 436 19.34 13.25 -11.69
N GLY A 437 20.56 13.47 -12.20
CA GLY A 437 21.66 14.03 -11.41
C GLY A 437 21.37 15.44 -10.90
N ALA A 438 20.94 16.33 -11.79
CA ALA A 438 20.61 17.72 -11.42
C ALA A 438 19.47 17.80 -10.41
N THR A 439 18.43 16.98 -10.56
CA THR A 439 17.31 16.92 -9.61
C THR A 439 17.77 16.45 -8.23
N ALA A 440 18.60 15.40 -8.17
CA ALA A 440 19.16 14.90 -6.92
C ALA A 440 20.04 15.96 -6.22
N ILE A 441 20.87 16.69 -6.98
CA ILE A 441 21.68 17.79 -6.44
C ILE A 441 20.81 18.87 -5.80
N LEU A 442 19.72 19.29 -6.47
CA LEU A 442 18.81 20.30 -5.92
C LEU A 442 18.05 19.83 -4.69
N GLU A 443 17.75 18.54 -4.61
CA GLU A 443 17.10 17.94 -3.44
C GLU A 443 18.07 17.83 -2.26
N ASP A 444 19.25 17.27 -2.49
CA ASP A 444 20.23 17.03 -1.44
C ASP A 444 20.82 18.35 -0.89
N MET A 445 20.99 19.37 -1.74
CA MET A 445 21.49 20.70 -1.35
C MET A 445 20.62 21.39 -0.28
N LYS A 446 19.32 21.07 -0.23
CA LYS A 446 18.40 21.66 0.75
C LYS A 446 18.71 21.22 2.19
N ASN A 447 19.27 20.03 2.36
CA ASN A 447 19.37 19.38 3.67
C ASN A 447 20.79 18.97 4.06
N TYR A 448 21.61 18.57 3.09
CA TYR A 448 22.85 17.84 3.37
C TYR A 448 24.13 18.60 3.01
N TYR A 449 24.08 19.59 2.11
CA TYR A 449 25.31 20.20 1.60
C TYR A 449 25.93 21.18 2.62
N PRO A 450 27.21 20.99 2.98
CA PRO A 450 27.92 21.88 3.90
C PRO A 450 28.41 23.13 3.16
N LEU A 451 27.49 23.95 2.63
CA LEU A 451 27.74 25.04 1.69
C LEU A 451 28.81 26.08 2.10
N ASN A 452 29.19 26.15 3.38
CA ASN A 452 30.29 27.00 3.87
C ASN A 452 31.69 26.33 3.76
N ASP A 453 31.73 25.04 3.44
CA ASP A 453 32.94 24.27 3.10
C ASP A 453 32.84 23.88 1.61
N ALA A 454 33.54 24.65 0.77
CA ALA A 454 33.54 24.44 -0.67
C ALA A 454 34.06 23.06 -1.09
N ALA A 455 35.07 22.53 -0.39
CA ALA A 455 35.63 21.22 -0.71
C ALA A 455 34.58 20.14 -0.44
N GLU A 456 34.03 20.11 0.77
CA GLU A 456 33.04 19.09 1.13
C GLU A 456 31.73 19.22 0.35
N THR A 457 31.31 20.44 0.02
CA THR A 457 30.16 20.65 -0.87
C THR A 457 30.37 20.00 -2.23
N VAL A 458 31.56 20.13 -2.83
CA VAL A 458 31.89 19.46 -4.10
C VAL A 458 31.91 17.93 -3.96
N ASN A 459 32.34 17.41 -2.80
CA ASN A 459 32.28 15.98 -2.51
C ASN A 459 30.83 15.47 -2.42
N GLU A 460 29.94 16.21 -1.77
CA GLU A 460 28.51 15.88 -1.67
C GLU A 460 27.78 15.95 -3.02
N ILE A 461 28.13 16.92 -3.89
CA ILE A 461 27.66 16.93 -5.29
C ILE A 461 28.06 15.63 -5.99
N GLY A 462 29.31 15.20 -5.83
CA GLY A 462 29.80 13.95 -6.39
C GLY A 462 29.03 12.73 -5.88
N LEU A 463 28.69 12.67 -4.59
CA LEU A 463 27.94 11.56 -4.00
C LEU A 463 26.49 11.51 -4.52
N SER A 464 25.85 12.68 -4.63
CA SER A 464 24.50 12.82 -5.18
C SER A 464 24.43 12.33 -6.63
N ILE A 465 25.42 12.73 -7.45
CA ILE A 465 25.60 12.26 -8.83
C ILE A 465 25.79 10.75 -8.89
N LYS A 466 26.69 10.18 -8.08
CA LYS A 466 26.97 8.74 -8.06
C LYS A 466 25.74 7.91 -7.74
N ARG A 467 24.87 8.42 -6.86
CA ARG A 467 23.62 7.77 -6.45
C ARG A 467 22.55 7.85 -7.54
N ALA A 468 22.41 9.00 -8.19
CA ALA A 468 21.27 9.30 -9.06
C ALA A 468 21.53 9.03 -10.55
N MET A 469 22.78 9.10 -11.02
CA MET A 469 23.14 8.94 -12.42
C MET A 469 23.72 7.55 -12.68
N GLY A 470 23.08 6.79 -13.56
CA GLY A 470 23.61 5.53 -14.08
C GLY A 470 24.59 5.72 -15.24
N GLY A 471 25.23 4.63 -15.67
CA GLY A 471 26.08 4.59 -16.85
C GLY A 471 27.39 5.37 -16.74
N THR A 472 28.05 5.58 -17.88
CA THR A 472 29.38 6.21 -17.98
C THR A 472 29.36 7.66 -17.46
N SER A 473 28.30 8.42 -17.76
CA SER A 473 28.15 9.82 -17.34
C SER A 473 28.18 10.00 -15.83
N GLY A 474 27.48 9.14 -15.07
CA GLY A 474 27.47 9.23 -13.60
C GLY A 474 28.86 9.04 -12.97
N ILE A 475 29.64 8.10 -13.49
CA ILE A 475 31.02 7.85 -13.00
C ILE A 475 31.98 8.98 -13.40
N ILE A 476 31.88 9.49 -14.63
CA ILE A 476 32.76 10.58 -15.09
C ILE A 476 32.54 11.85 -14.25
N TYR A 477 31.29 12.25 -14.04
CA TYR A 477 30.99 13.41 -13.19
C TYR A 477 31.34 13.18 -11.72
N HIS A 478 31.19 11.96 -11.19
CA HIS A 478 31.68 11.63 -9.85
C HIS A 478 33.21 11.77 -9.73
N LEU A 479 33.95 11.30 -10.74
CA LEU A 479 35.42 11.44 -10.81
C LEU A 479 35.86 12.90 -10.89
N LEU A 480 35.13 13.72 -11.66
CA LEU A 480 35.32 15.16 -11.77
C LEU A 480 35.19 15.80 -10.37
N CYS A 481 34.07 15.58 -9.68
CA CYS A 481 33.88 16.10 -8.32
C CYS A 481 34.91 15.57 -7.32
N LYS A 482 35.30 14.29 -7.41
CA LYS A 482 36.24 13.70 -6.45
C LYS A 482 37.66 14.26 -6.59
N ALA A 483 38.09 14.55 -7.81
CA ALA A 483 39.37 15.19 -8.07
C ALA A 483 39.38 16.66 -7.62
N ALA A 484 38.33 17.43 -7.93
CA ALA A 484 38.16 18.78 -7.39
C ALA A 484 38.17 18.79 -5.85
N TYR A 485 37.45 17.86 -5.21
CA TYR A 485 37.45 17.70 -3.76
C TYR A 485 38.87 17.50 -3.21
N ALA A 486 39.63 16.57 -3.77
CA ALA A 486 40.98 16.27 -3.30
C ALA A 486 41.90 17.49 -3.40
N GLU A 487 41.81 18.25 -4.49
CA GLU A 487 42.60 19.47 -4.71
C GLU A 487 42.21 20.60 -3.74
N LEU A 488 40.91 20.84 -3.56
CA LEU A 488 40.41 21.86 -2.63
C LEU A 488 40.73 21.50 -1.18
N LYS A 489 40.61 20.22 -0.79
CA LYS A 489 40.90 19.74 0.57
C LYS A 489 42.39 19.82 0.90
N ALA A 490 43.28 19.52 -0.05
CA ALA A 490 44.72 19.59 0.14
C ALA A 490 45.21 21.02 0.46
N ASN A 491 44.48 22.03 0.00
CA ASN A 491 44.77 23.45 0.21
C ASN A 491 43.94 24.11 1.33
N ALA A 492 43.16 23.32 2.11
CA ALA A 492 42.19 23.80 3.09
C ALA A 492 42.78 24.39 4.41
N GLN A 493 44.10 24.60 4.49
CA GLN A 493 44.73 25.27 5.64
C GLN A 493 44.52 26.81 5.62
N SER A 494 43.96 27.35 4.55
CA SER A 494 43.58 28.76 4.35
C SER A 494 42.27 28.87 3.53
N GLU A 495 41.66 30.05 3.49
CA GLU A 495 40.47 30.38 2.68
C GLU A 495 40.67 29.98 1.19
N VAL A 496 39.66 29.36 0.57
CA VAL A 496 39.74 28.87 -0.83
C VAL A 496 39.82 30.05 -1.79
N THR A 497 40.90 30.14 -2.56
CA THR A 497 41.13 31.25 -3.50
C THR A 497 40.65 30.91 -4.92
N PRO A 498 40.44 31.91 -5.81
CA PRO A 498 40.15 31.68 -7.22
C PRO A 498 41.20 30.80 -7.93
N LYS A 499 42.47 30.91 -7.53
CA LYS A 499 43.54 30.05 -8.04
C LYS A 499 43.33 28.59 -7.65
N ASN A 500 42.84 28.31 -6.44
CA ASN A 500 42.53 26.94 -6.01
C ASN A 500 41.39 26.33 -6.83
N TRP A 501 40.37 27.10 -7.18
CA TRP A 501 39.29 26.64 -8.08
C TRP A 501 39.80 26.34 -9.50
N SER A 502 40.73 27.16 -10.02
CA SER A 502 41.38 26.90 -11.31
C SER A 502 42.18 25.58 -11.30
N GLU A 503 42.99 25.35 -10.26
CA GLU A 503 43.74 24.09 -10.09
C GLU A 503 42.80 22.88 -9.89
N ALA A 504 41.69 23.06 -9.15
CA ALA A 504 40.69 22.01 -8.96
C ALA A 504 40.02 21.60 -10.27
N LEU A 505 39.70 22.56 -11.15
CA LEU A 505 39.19 22.28 -12.50
C LEU A 505 40.21 21.53 -13.35
N LYS A 506 41.48 21.93 -13.31
CA LYS A 506 42.58 21.27 -14.02
C LYS A 506 42.80 19.83 -13.56
N SER A 507 42.78 19.60 -12.24
CA SER A 507 42.85 18.27 -11.63
C SER A 507 41.66 17.40 -12.03
N SER A 508 40.46 17.99 -12.08
CA SER A 508 39.24 17.31 -12.52
C SER A 508 39.30 16.86 -13.98
N ILE A 509 39.74 17.75 -14.87
CA ILE A 509 39.95 17.45 -16.29
C ILE A 509 40.99 16.34 -16.45
N ALA A 510 42.13 16.42 -15.74
CA ALA A 510 43.17 15.40 -15.80
C ALA A 510 42.66 14.02 -15.33
N SER A 511 41.83 13.98 -14.28
CA SER A 511 41.20 12.76 -13.78
C SER A 511 40.25 12.14 -14.81
N VAL A 512 39.36 12.95 -15.38
CA VAL A 512 38.42 12.51 -16.43
C VAL A 512 39.17 12.04 -17.67
N SER A 513 40.19 12.77 -18.14
CA SER A 513 41.02 12.32 -19.28
C SER A 513 41.76 11.02 -19.00
N LYS A 514 42.33 10.86 -17.80
CA LYS A 514 43.08 9.65 -17.43
C LYS A 514 42.22 8.39 -17.42
N TYR A 515 41.04 8.46 -16.79
CA TYR A 515 40.18 7.28 -16.63
C TYR A 515 39.19 7.09 -17.78
N GLY A 516 38.77 8.18 -18.44
CA GLY A 516 37.89 8.15 -19.61
C GLY A 516 38.63 7.95 -20.94
N GLY A 517 39.96 8.14 -20.98
CA GLY A 517 40.78 7.96 -22.17
C GLY A 517 40.62 9.02 -23.27
N ALA A 518 39.83 10.07 -23.02
CA ALA A 518 39.56 11.13 -23.99
C ALA A 518 40.45 12.37 -23.77
N THR A 519 40.72 13.10 -24.85
CA THR A 519 41.43 14.39 -24.86
C THR A 519 40.66 15.42 -25.68
N ALA A 520 41.14 16.67 -25.75
CA ALA A 520 40.59 17.65 -26.67
C ALA A 520 40.57 17.11 -28.12
N GLY A 521 39.49 17.41 -28.85
CA GLY A 521 39.18 16.96 -30.19
C GLY A 521 38.43 15.62 -30.26
N TYR A 522 38.15 14.95 -29.13
CA TYR A 522 37.56 13.60 -29.13
C TYR A 522 36.03 13.61 -29.15
N ARG A 523 35.42 14.80 -29.12
CA ARG A 523 33.98 15.04 -29.18
C ARG A 523 33.28 14.56 -27.91
N THR A 524 33.67 15.13 -26.78
CA THR A 524 33.21 14.80 -25.42
C THR A 524 33.09 16.06 -24.55
N MET A 525 32.66 15.91 -23.29
CA MET A 525 32.65 17.01 -22.32
C MET A 525 33.99 17.75 -22.14
N LEU A 526 35.11 17.10 -22.45
CA LEU A 526 36.43 17.72 -22.36
C LEU A 526 36.64 18.83 -23.40
N ASP A 527 35.92 18.80 -24.51
CA ASP A 527 35.96 19.84 -25.54
C ASP A 527 35.33 21.16 -25.07
N ALA A 528 34.48 21.10 -24.04
CA ALA A 528 34.01 22.27 -23.32
C ALA A 528 34.95 22.65 -22.17
N LEU A 529 35.36 21.67 -21.34
CA LEU A 529 36.08 21.97 -20.09
C LEU A 529 37.55 22.35 -20.28
N ILE A 530 38.26 21.81 -21.28
CA ILE A 530 39.67 22.13 -21.52
C ILE A 530 39.84 23.61 -21.93
N PRO A 531 39.10 24.15 -22.93
CA PRO A 531 39.15 25.57 -23.26
C PRO A 531 38.78 26.46 -22.06
N ALA A 532 37.77 26.07 -21.28
CA ALA A 532 37.38 26.80 -20.08
C ALA A 532 38.52 26.90 -19.06
N SER A 533 39.19 25.77 -18.77
CA SER A 533 40.31 25.74 -17.83
C SER A 533 41.50 26.58 -18.29
N GLN A 534 41.82 26.58 -19.59
CA GLN A 534 42.92 27.37 -20.14
C GLN A 534 42.67 28.86 -20.01
N VAL A 535 41.46 29.32 -20.38
CA VAL A 535 41.07 30.73 -20.26
C VAL A 535 41.03 31.17 -18.81
N LEU A 536 40.48 30.34 -17.90
CA LEU A 536 40.45 30.66 -16.48
C LEU A 536 41.86 30.85 -15.89
N GLU A 537 42.79 29.94 -16.20
CA GLU A 537 44.19 30.02 -15.76
C GLU A 537 44.91 31.26 -16.34
N GLU A 538 44.72 31.54 -17.64
CA GLU A 538 45.33 32.69 -18.32
C GLU A 538 44.84 34.01 -17.71
N LYS A 539 43.52 34.19 -17.54
CA LYS A 539 42.93 35.44 -17.05
C LYS A 539 43.29 35.71 -15.60
N LEU A 540 43.22 34.69 -14.74
CA LEU A 540 43.64 34.84 -13.34
C LEU A 540 45.14 35.17 -13.23
N SER A 541 45.98 34.60 -14.08
CA SER A 541 47.42 34.89 -14.12
C SER A 541 47.73 36.30 -14.61
N ALA A 542 46.89 36.86 -15.48
CA ALA A 542 46.97 38.24 -15.96
C ALA A 542 46.48 39.27 -14.92
N GLY A 543 45.99 38.83 -13.75
CA GLY A 543 45.46 39.70 -12.71
C GLY A 543 44.06 40.24 -13.01
N GLU A 544 43.31 39.58 -13.90
CA GLU A 544 41.91 39.91 -14.19
C GLU A 544 41.03 39.58 -12.98
N ASP A 545 39.92 40.32 -12.83
CA ASP A 545 38.94 40.10 -11.78
C ASP A 545 38.41 38.64 -11.82
N PRO A 546 38.35 37.91 -10.70
CA PRO A 546 37.97 36.49 -10.68
C PRO A 546 36.60 36.17 -11.29
N ILE A 547 35.61 37.05 -11.10
CA ILE A 547 34.25 36.85 -11.65
C ILE A 547 34.30 37.02 -13.16
N SER A 548 34.97 38.06 -13.63
CA SER A 548 35.17 38.33 -15.07
C SER A 548 35.93 37.18 -15.75
N ALA A 549 36.99 36.68 -15.12
CA ALA A 549 37.74 35.52 -15.57
C ALA A 549 36.86 34.25 -15.66
N PHE A 550 35.98 34.02 -14.67
CA PHE A 550 35.07 32.87 -14.68
C PHE A 550 34.03 32.97 -15.80
N ILE A 551 33.44 34.15 -16.02
CA ILE A 551 32.49 34.39 -17.13
C ILE A 551 33.15 34.14 -18.49
N LEU A 552 34.35 34.68 -18.73
CA LEU A 552 35.09 34.47 -19.97
C LEU A 552 35.43 32.98 -20.18
N SER A 553 35.73 32.24 -19.10
CA SER A 553 35.92 30.79 -19.19
C SER A 553 34.64 30.03 -19.54
N GLY A 554 33.47 30.50 -19.10
CA GLY A 554 32.17 29.93 -19.46
C GLY A 554 31.80 30.15 -20.93
N GLU A 555 32.19 31.29 -21.49
CA GLU A 555 32.08 31.57 -22.93
C GLU A 555 32.99 30.65 -23.75
N ALA A 556 34.23 30.42 -23.27
CA ALA A 556 35.14 29.46 -23.88
C ALA A 556 34.59 28.02 -23.83
N ALA A 557 33.93 27.63 -22.72
CA ALA A 557 33.26 26.32 -22.61
C ALA A 557 32.16 26.16 -23.66
N THR A 558 31.35 27.20 -23.85
CA THR A 558 30.25 27.22 -24.83
C THR A 558 30.77 27.10 -26.26
N ALA A 559 31.76 27.92 -26.63
CA ALA A 559 32.38 27.85 -27.94
C ALA A 559 33.04 26.48 -28.21
N GLY A 560 33.68 25.90 -27.19
CA GLY A 560 34.24 24.56 -27.24
C GLY A 560 33.18 23.48 -27.52
N ALA A 561 32.07 23.51 -26.78
CA ALA A 561 30.96 22.60 -26.98
C ALA A 561 30.30 22.74 -28.36
N GLU A 562 30.05 23.96 -28.83
CA GLU A 562 29.47 24.20 -30.15
C GLU A 562 30.38 23.71 -31.28
N SER A 563 31.70 23.84 -31.12
CA SER A 563 32.67 23.40 -32.14
C SER A 563 32.68 21.88 -32.36
N THR A 564 32.14 21.09 -31.43
CA THR A 564 32.08 19.62 -31.53
C THR A 564 31.29 19.11 -32.74
N ILE A 565 30.36 19.91 -33.28
CA ILE A 565 29.63 19.56 -34.51
C ILE A 565 30.57 19.39 -35.72
N GLN A 566 31.76 20.01 -35.69
CA GLN A 566 32.78 19.92 -36.73
C GLN A 566 33.86 18.87 -36.43
N MET A 567 33.76 18.15 -35.30
CA MET A 567 34.75 17.17 -34.87
C MET A 567 34.39 15.75 -35.30
N GLN A 568 35.41 14.91 -35.45
CA GLN A 568 35.23 13.46 -35.56
C GLN A 568 35.22 12.85 -34.16
N ALA A 569 34.24 11.99 -33.88
CA ALA A 569 34.17 11.30 -32.60
C ALA A 569 35.26 10.24 -32.49
N GLN A 570 36.06 10.29 -31.44
CA GLN A 570 37.10 9.29 -31.13
C GLN A 570 36.79 8.53 -29.82
N ALA A 571 35.74 8.93 -29.12
CA ALA A 571 35.29 8.32 -27.87
C ALA A 571 33.76 8.27 -27.78
N GLY A 572 33.24 7.47 -26.85
CA GLY A 572 31.80 7.31 -26.61
C GLY A 572 31.04 6.60 -27.74
N ARG A 573 29.71 6.50 -27.62
CA ARG A 573 28.84 5.87 -28.63
C ARG A 573 28.89 6.59 -29.98
N SER A 574 29.14 7.89 -29.96
CA SER A 574 29.36 8.73 -31.15
C SER A 574 30.48 8.21 -32.07
N SER A 575 31.46 7.45 -31.54
CA SER A 575 32.54 6.86 -32.35
C SER A 575 32.10 5.79 -33.35
N TYR A 576 30.90 5.21 -33.18
CA TYR A 576 30.31 4.23 -34.12
C TYR A 576 29.44 4.88 -35.21
N VAL A 577 29.23 6.20 -35.13
CA VAL A 577 28.27 6.93 -35.94
C VAL A 577 28.97 7.56 -37.14
N SER A 578 28.31 7.54 -38.30
CA SER A 578 28.88 8.10 -39.53
C SER A 578 29.12 9.60 -39.43
N ALA A 579 30.14 10.11 -40.14
CA ALA A 579 30.48 11.52 -40.16
C ALA A 579 29.33 12.44 -40.61
N GLU A 580 28.44 11.94 -41.50
CA GLU A 580 27.25 12.67 -41.95
C GLU A 580 26.27 12.90 -40.81
N ASN A 581 25.99 11.88 -40.01
CA ASN A 581 25.11 11.99 -38.84
C ASN A 581 25.75 12.83 -37.73
N LEU A 582 27.07 12.74 -37.52
CA LEU A 582 27.79 13.56 -36.54
C LEU A 582 27.75 15.06 -36.86
N ALA A 583 27.68 15.44 -38.14
CA ALA A 583 27.61 16.84 -38.53
C ALA A 583 26.24 17.50 -38.28
N THR A 584 25.23 16.74 -37.83
CA THR A 584 23.85 17.25 -37.66
C THR A 584 23.59 17.89 -36.30
N VAL A 585 24.37 17.55 -35.27
CA VAL A 585 24.16 17.99 -33.88
C VAL A 585 25.49 18.11 -33.14
N PRO A 586 25.66 19.03 -32.17
CA PRO A 586 26.83 19.04 -31.29
C PRO A 586 26.87 17.82 -30.35
N ASP A 587 27.98 17.59 -29.68
CA ASP A 587 28.11 16.53 -28.67
C ASP A 587 27.22 16.82 -27.45
N PRO A 588 26.29 15.92 -27.08
CA PRO A 588 25.43 16.11 -25.92
C PRO A 588 26.22 16.27 -24.61
N GLY A 589 27.32 15.53 -24.44
CA GLY A 589 28.17 15.61 -23.25
C GLY A 589 28.88 16.96 -23.11
N ALA A 590 29.39 17.50 -24.22
CA ALA A 590 29.99 18.84 -24.28
C ALA A 590 28.96 19.94 -24.04
N MET A 591 27.78 19.85 -24.65
CA MET A 591 26.71 20.82 -24.45
C MET A 591 26.19 20.82 -23.01
N ALA A 592 26.05 19.65 -22.40
CA ALA A 592 25.72 19.54 -20.98
C ALA A 592 26.82 20.17 -20.12
N ALA A 593 28.09 19.89 -20.42
CA ALA A 593 29.23 20.42 -19.67
C ALA A 593 29.34 21.96 -19.73
N ALA A 594 29.21 22.53 -20.93
CA ALA A 594 29.16 23.96 -21.13
C ALA A 594 27.93 24.59 -20.44
N GLY A 595 26.77 23.92 -20.52
CA GLY A 595 25.51 24.39 -19.96
C GLY A 595 25.61 24.65 -18.45
N TRP A 596 26.03 23.66 -17.67
CA TRP A 596 26.15 23.85 -16.21
C TRP A 596 27.30 24.79 -15.84
N TYR A 597 28.43 24.74 -16.56
CA TYR A 597 29.62 25.53 -16.23
C TYR A 597 29.38 27.03 -16.50
N ASN A 598 28.81 27.38 -17.65
CA ASN A 598 28.47 28.76 -17.99
C ASN A 598 27.33 29.31 -17.11
N ALA A 599 26.36 28.47 -16.72
CA ALA A 599 25.30 28.86 -15.79
C ALA A 599 25.87 29.20 -14.40
N ALA A 600 26.79 28.38 -13.89
CA ALA A 600 27.49 28.66 -12.63
C ALA A 600 28.28 29.98 -12.72
N ALA A 601 28.99 30.22 -13.82
CA ALA A 601 29.78 31.44 -14.02
C ALA A 601 28.94 32.73 -14.02
N ARG A 602 27.71 32.67 -14.55
CA ARG A 602 26.81 33.83 -14.68
C ARG A 602 25.93 34.08 -13.45
N ALA A 603 25.92 33.18 -12.47
CA ALA A 603 25.08 33.29 -11.29
C ALA A 603 25.31 34.57 -10.46
N HIS A 604 26.51 35.19 -10.57
CA HIS A 604 26.88 36.41 -9.87
C HIS A 604 26.20 37.71 -10.36
N ASN A 605 25.64 37.73 -11.57
CA ASN A 605 25.04 38.94 -12.18
C ASN A 605 23.53 39.09 -11.91
N SER A 606 22.92 38.20 -11.15
CA SER A 606 21.46 38.12 -11.02
C SER A 606 20.94 38.75 -9.73
N ASN A 607 20.92 40.09 -9.71
CA ASN A 607 19.78 40.83 -9.13
C ASN A 607 18.71 41.11 -10.20
N THR A 608 18.73 40.36 -11.32
CA THR A 608 17.86 40.54 -12.47
C THR A 608 17.08 39.24 -12.69
N MET A 609 15.80 39.27 -12.34
CA MET A 609 14.79 38.35 -12.87
C MET A 609 14.84 38.41 -14.40
N VAL A 610 15.20 37.28 -15.05
CA VAL A 610 14.98 37.10 -16.49
C VAL A 610 13.75 36.22 -16.65
N LEU A 611 12.64 36.89 -17.00
CA LEU A 611 11.49 36.31 -17.67
C LEU A 611 11.95 35.71 -19.00
N ALA A 612 11.96 34.38 -19.10
CA ALA A 612 11.90 33.68 -20.38
C ALA A 612 10.53 33.00 -20.47
N THR A 613 9.69 33.57 -21.32
CA THR A 613 8.34 33.13 -21.64
C THR A 613 8.39 31.80 -22.39
N ASN A 614 8.16 30.70 -21.67
CA ASN A 614 7.49 29.53 -22.23
C ASN A 614 6.09 29.49 -21.62
N SER A 615 5.11 29.77 -22.48
CA SER A 615 3.69 29.69 -22.18
C SER A 615 3.30 28.22 -21.93
N ASP A 616 3.44 27.79 -20.67
CA ASP A 616 2.58 26.77 -20.01
C ASP A 616 2.96 26.50 -18.52
N SER A 617 3.78 27.34 -17.87
CA SER A 617 4.27 27.10 -16.49
C SER A 617 3.74 28.05 -15.40
N ASP A 618 2.58 28.68 -15.60
CA ASP A 618 1.99 29.63 -14.62
C ASP A 618 1.60 28.98 -13.27
N GLU A 619 1.62 27.65 -13.13
CA GLU A 619 1.16 26.98 -11.90
C GLU A 619 2.18 26.92 -10.75
N HIS A 620 3.45 27.28 -10.96
CA HIS A 620 4.50 27.10 -9.94
C HIS A 620 5.23 28.38 -9.51
N LEU A 621 4.88 29.55 -10.05
CA LEU A 621 5.47 30.83 -9.63
C LEU A 621 4.79 31.45 -8.40
N HIS A 622 3.59 30.97 -8.05
CA HIS A 622 2.84 31.48 -6.92
C HIS A 622 3.24 30.76 -5.63
N SER A 623 3.51 31.53 -4.56
CA SER A 623 3.47 30.96 -3.21
C SER A 623 2.11 30.31 -2.95
N THR A 624 2.03 29.35 -2.03
CA THR A 624 0.78 28.63 -1.72
C THR A 624 -0.41 29.56 -1.58
N PHE A 625 -0.26 30.65 -0.81
CA PHE A 625 -1.32 31.62 -0.54
C PHE A 625 -1.59 32.62 -1.69
N ALA A 626 -0.69 32.73 -2.67
CA ALA A 626 -0.93 33.49 -3.90
C ALA A 626 -1.54 32.62 -5.01
N SER A 627 -1.57 31.30 -4.84
CA SER A 627 -2.05 30.36 -5.86
C SER A 627 -3.58 30.37 -5.99
N ARG A 628 -4.09 29.74 -7.07
CA ARG A 628 -5.54 29.50 -7.21
C ARG A 628 -6.10 28.51 -6.18
N TYR A 629 -5.24 27.68 -5.57
CA TYR A 629 -5.65 26.56 -4.73
C TYR A 629 -6.25 26.98 -3.39
N VAL A 630 -5.84 28.12 -2.83
CA VAL A 630 -6.45 28.69 -1.61
C VAL A 630 -7.77 29.43 -1.88
N ARG A 631 -8.11 29.67 -3.16
CA ARG A 631 -9.38 30.30 -3.58
C ARG A 631 -10.45 29.27 -3.92
N ALA A 632 -10.04 28.06 -4.30
CA ALA A 632 -10.95 26.96 -4.58
C ALA A 632 -11.50 26.37 -3.28
N VAL A 633 -12.76 25.93 -3.30
CA VAL A 633 -13.34 25.20 -2.17
C VAL A 633 -12.66 23.85 -2.06
N VAL A 634 -12.16 23.52 -0.86
CA VAL A 634 -11.56 22.21 -0.57
C VAL A 634 -12.62 21.12 -0.82
N PRO A 635 -12.35 20.11 -1.67
CA PRO A 635 -13.34 19.09 -2.01
C PRO A 635 -13.81 18.31 -0.79
N ARG A 636 -15.14 18.19 -0.63
CA ARG A 636 -15.78 17.51 0.53
C ARG A 636 -16.48 16.20 0.21
N PHE A 637 -16.91 16.01 -1.04
CA PHE A 637 -17.82 14.92 -1.41
C PHE A 637 -17.33 14.04 -2.56
N LYS A 638 -16.55 14.61 -3.47
CA LYS A 638 -15.99 13.91 -4.62
C LYS A 638 -14.49 14.08 -4.61
N MET A 639 -13.79 13.04 -5.05
CA MET A 639 -12.37 13.13 -5.34
C MET A 639 -12.15 14.23 -6.41
N PRO A 640 -11.13 15.09 -6.27
CA PRO A 640 -10.83 16.09 -7.29
C PRO A 640 -10.36 15.42 -8.59
N ASP A 641 -10.79 15.94 -9.75
CA ASP A 641 -10.38 15.43 -11.08
C ASP A 641 -8.91 15.76 -11.41
N HIS A 642 -8.32 16.72 -10.70
CA HIS A 642 -6.96 17.21 -10.95
C HIS A 642 -6.12 17.21 -9.68
N CYS A 643 -4.81 16.97 -9.84
CA CYS A 643 -3.84 17.02 -8.76
C CYS A 643 -3.69 18.45 -8.21
N MET A 644 -3.38 18.55 -6.91
CA MET A 644 -2.99 19.80 -6.25
C MET A 644 -1.49 19.73 -5.90
N PRO A 645 -0.72 20.83 -6.02
CA PRO A 645 0.66 20.87 -5.53
C PRO A 645 0.74 20.46 -4.06
N LYS A 646 1.72 19.61 -3.72
CA LYS A 646 1.87 19.02 -2.38
C LYS A 646 1.95 20.07 -1.25
N ASP A 647 2.60 21.20 -1.49
CA ASP A 647 2.76 22.26 -0.48
C ASP A 647 1.44 23.02 -0.25
N ALA A 648 0.60 23.13 -1.29
CA ALA A 648 -0.75 23.69 -1.16
C ALA A 648 -1.70 22.71 -0.46
N ALA A 649 -1.63 21.42 -0.79
CA ALA A 649 -2.41 20.38 -0.12
C ALA A 649 -2.05 20.30 1.37
N TYR A 650 -0.75 20.29 1.70
CA TYR A 650 -0.27 20.34 3.09
C TYR A 650 -0.82 21.58 3.81
N GLN A 651 -0.63 22.78 3.24
CA GLN A 651 -1.01 24.02 3.92
C GLN A 651 -2.52 24.09 4.16
N VAL A 652 -3.34 23.73 3.17
CA VAL A 652 -4.80 23.76 3.29
C VAL A 652 -5.29 22.80 4.37
N ILE A 653 -4.75 21.57 4.42
CA ILE A 653 -5.09 20.59 5.45
C ILE A 653 -4.60 21.06 6.82
N ASN A 654 -3.36 21.53 6.90
CA ASN A 654 -2.76 22.04 8.13
C ASN A 654 -3.53 23.25 8.67
N ASP A 655 -4.01 24.14 7.80
CA ASP A 655 -4.81 25.31 8.18
C ASP A 655 -6.17 24.91 8.77
N GLU A 656 -6.84 23.92 8.18
CA GLU A 656 -8.10 23.39 8.71
C GLU A 656 -7.89 22.68 10.05
N LEU A 657 -6.79 21.93 10.21
CA LEU A 657 -6.41 21.27 11.47
C LEU A 657 -6.09 22.26 12.61
N MET A 658 -5.82 23.54 12.33
CA MET A 658 -5.67 24.56 13.39
C MET A 658 -6.98 24.82 14.16
N LEU A 659 -8.13 24.41 13.61
CA LEU A 659 -9.43 24.50 14.29
C LEU A 659 -9.64 23.40 15.34
N ASP A 660 -8.84 22.33 15.30
CA ASP A 660 -8.83 21.34 16.36
C ASP A 660 -8.24 21.93 17.64
N GLY A 661 -8.72 21.43 18.79
CA GLY A 661 -8.21 21.83 20.09
C GLY A 661 -6.77 21.34 20.31
N ASN A 662 -5.95 22.17 20.98
CA ASN A 662 -4.59 21.78 21.35
C ASN A 662 -4.62 20.54 22.28
N PRO A 663 -4.03 19.39 21.88
CA PRO A 663 -4.08 18.15 22.67
C PRO A 663 -3.51 18.30 24.09
N ARG A 664 -2.46 19.11 24.28
CA ARG A 664 -1.84 19.36 25.59
C ARG A 664 -2.81 20.02 26.60
N LEU A 665 -3.82 20.75 26.09
CA LEU A 665 -4.86 21.39 26.89
C LEU A 665 -6.16 20.56 26.93
N ASN A 666 -6.18 19.40 26.27
CA ASN A 666 -7.33 18.49 26.28
C ASN A 666 -7.34 17.64 27.54
N LEU A 667 -8.00 18.12 28.59
CA LEU A 667 -8.11 17.43 29.88
C LEU A 667 -9.30 16.46 29.99
N ALA A 668 -10.03 16.26 28.88
CA ALA A 668 -11.08 15.25 28.79
C ALA A 668 -10.50 13.85 28.55
N SER A 669 -9.43 13.79 27.75
CA SER A 669 -8.83 12.54 27.30
C SER A 669 -7.93 11.90 28.36
N PHE A 670 -7.95 10.57 28.41
CA PHE A 670 -6.96 9.77 29.15
C PHE A 670 -5.73 9.43 28.31
N VAL A 671 -5.78 9.70 26.99
CA VAL A 671 -4.72 9.32 26.05
C VAL A 671 -3.53 10.26 26.17
N THR A 672 -2.31 9.72 26.15
CA THR A 672 -1.06 10.51 26.16
C THR A 672 -1.00 11.49 24.99
N THR A 673 -0.61 12.73 25.27
CA THR A 673 -0.57 13.84 24.31
C THR A 673 0.84 14.38 24.06
N TRP A 674 1.85 13.73 24.60
CA TRP A 674 3.24 14.09 24.44
C TRP A 674 4.13 12.86 24.67
N MET A 675 5.20 12.73 23.90
CA MET A 675 6.28 11.79 24.13
C MET A 675 7.62 12.50 23.95
N GLU A 676 8.71 11.87 24.40
CA GLU A 676 10.05 12.39 24.18
C GLU A 676 10.40 12.47 22.68
N PRO A 677 11.19 13.47 22.25
CA PRO A 677 11.60 13.59 20.84
C PRO A 677 12.31 12.35 20.27
N GLU A 678 13.03 11.61 21.12
CA GLU A 678 13.65 10.33 20.75
C GLU A 678 12.60 9.29 20.39
N CYS A 679 11.46 9.28 21.08
CA CYS A 679 10.35 8.38 20.76
C CYS A 679 9.58 8.86 19.52
N ASP A 680 9.41 10.17 19.31
CA ASP A 680 8.86 10.72 18.06
C ASP A 680 9.68 10.24 16.84
N LYS A 681 11.02 10.24 16.94
CA LYS A 681 11.93 9.72 15.90
C LYS A 681 11.71 8.23 15.67
N LEU A 682 11.69 7.41 16.73
CA LEU A 682 11.42 5.97 16.60
C LEU A 682 10.08 5.69 15.93
N ILE A 683 9.04 6.48 16.25
CA ILE A 683 7.72 6.36 15.62
C ILE A 683 7.79 6.71 14.13
N MET A 684 8.44 7.82 13.78
CA MET A 684 8.58 8.25 12.38
C MET A 684 9.39 7.24 11.56
N ASP A 685 10.49 6.72 12.12
CA ASP A 685 11.37 5.73 11.48
C ASP A 685 10.69 4.35 11.29
N SER A 686 9.61 4.09 12.02
CA SER A 686 8.86 2.82 11.97
C SER A 686 7.43 2.94 11.45
N VAL A 687 7.02 4.11 10.94
CA VAL A 687 5.66 4.34 10.45
C VAL A 687 5.26 3.41 9.29
N ASN A 688 6.25 2.93 8.54
CA ASN A 688 6.07 2.00 7.41
C ASN A 688 6.18 0.51 7.79
N LYS A 689 6.43 0.18 9.06
CA LYS A 689 6.51 -1.21 9.53
C LYS A 689 5.13 -1.70 9.93
N ASN A 690 4.58 -2.60 9.12
CA ASN A 690 3.30 -3.25 9.37
C ASN A 690 3.44 -4.38 10.41
N TYR A 691 2.74 -4.29 11.54
CA TYR A 691 2.94 -5.20 12.68
C TYR A 691 2.64 -6.67 12.36
N VAL A 692 1.64 -6.94 11.51
CA VAL A 692 1.19 -8.32 11.26
C VAL A 692 2.18 -9.14 10.42
N ASP A 693 3.15 -8.48 9.80
CA ASP A 693 4.18 -9.10 8.97
C ASP A 693 5.32 -9.62 9.87
N MET A 694 5.01 -10.62 10.72
CA MET A 694 5.91 -11.04 11.80
C MET A 694 7.21 -11.69 11.28
N ASP A 695 7.21 -12.28 10.08
CA ASP A 695 8.39 -12.90 9.46
C ASP A 695 9.29 -11.84 8.81
N GLU A 696 8.69 -10.80 8.22
CA GLU A 696 9.39 -9.67 7.63
C GLU A 696 10.00 -8.74 8.70
N TYR A 697 9.34 -8.62 9.85
CA TYR A 697 9.75 -7.76 10.97
C TYR A 697 9.89 -8.53 12.29
N PRO A 698 10.78 -9.54 12.36
CA PRO A 698 10.85 -10.46 13.50
C PRO A 698 11.22 -9.77 14.81
N VAL A 699 12.06 -8.73 14.74
CA VAL A 699 12.41 -7.93 15.92
C VAL A 699 11.19 -7.18 16.46
N THR A 700 10.31 -6.67 15.60
CA THR A 700 9.08 -5.98 16.04
C THR A 700 8.17 -6.94 16.81
N THR A 701 8.00 -8.16 16.32
CA THR A 701 7.25 -9.23 17.00
C THR A 701 7.89 -9.60 18.32
N GLU A 702 9.22 -9.71 18.35
CA GLU A 702 9.95 -9.98 19.59
C GLU A 702 9.74 -8.86 20.63
N LEU A 703 9.78 -7.59 20.21
CA LEU A 703 9.49 -6.46 21.11
C LEU A 703 8.07 -6.53 21.67
N GLN A 704 7.09 -6.91 20.85
CA GLN A 704 5.73 -7.17 21.33
C GLN A 704 5.69 -8.27 22.39
N ASN A 705 6.38 -9.39 22.16
CA ASN A 705 6.43 -10.52 23.09
C ASN A 705 7.09 -10.11 24.41
N ARG A 706 8.18 -9.36 24.35
CA ARG A 706 8.84 -8.79 25.52
C ARG A 706 7.90 -7.85 26.29
N CYS A 707 7.14 -7.00 25.60
CA CYS A 707 6.12 -6.16 26.23
C CYS A 707 5.03 -6.99 26.93
N VAL A 708 4.51 -8.04 26.30
CA VAL A 708 3.53 -8.95 26.93
C VAL A 708 4.12 -9.59 28.20
N ASN A 709 5.35 -10.07 28.14
CA ASN A 709 6.03 -10.66 29.31
C ASN A 709 6.22 -9.63 30.43
N MET A 710 6.68 -8.42 30.13
CA MET A 710 6.85 -7.37 31.15
C MET A 710 5.53 -6.99 31.81
N ILE A 711 4.45 -6.85 31.02
CA ILE A 711 3.12 -6.52 31.53
C ILE A 711 2.55 -7.68 32.36
N ALA A 712 2.71 -8.92 31.91
CA ALA A 712 2.28 -10.10 32.66
C ALA A 712 2.97 -10.21 34.02
N ASN A 713 4.28 -9.97 34.07
CA ASN A 713 5.05 -9.91 35.32
C ASN A 713 4.60 -8.74 36.20
N LEU A 714 4.37 -7.56 35.62
CA LEU A 714 3.86 -6.39 36.34
C LEU A 714 2.49 -6.66 37.00
N PHE A 715 1.70 -7.57 36.43
CA PHE A 715 0.39 -8.02 36.94
C PHE A 715 0.44 -9.34 37.71
N HIS A 716 1.64 -9.79 38.08
CA HIS A 716 1.86 -11.01 38.87
C HIS A 716 1.26 -12.28 38.24
N ALA A 717 1.29 -12.38 36.90
CA ALA A 717 0.87 -13.59 36.20
C ALA A 717 1.70 -14.79 36.68
N PRO A 718 1.10 -15.99 36.85
CA PRO A 718 1.80 -17.18 37.32
C PRO A 718 2.63 -17.81 36.20
N VAL A 719 3.67 -17.11 35.74
CA VAL A 719 4.55 -17.49 34.63
C VAL A 719 5.98 -17.60 35.18
N GLY A 720 6.71 -18.67 34.83
CA GLY A 720 8.11 -18.84 35.24
C GLY A 720 9.06 -17.81 34.62
N GLU A 721 10.26 -17.64 35.19
CA GLU A 721 11.25 -16.65 34.69
C GLU A 721 11.61 -16.83 33.20
N ASP A 722 11.63 -18.07 32.71
CA ASP A 722 11.95 -18.43 31.32
C ASP A 722 10.71 -18.81 30.48
N GLU A 723 9.51 -18.61 31.00
CA GLU A 723 8.26 -18.98 30.33
C GLU A 723 7.61 -17.78 29.63
N ALA A 724 7.08 -17.99 28.42
CA ALA A 724 6.38 -16.95 27.69
C ALA A 724 4.97 -16.72 28.26
N ALA A 725 4.62 -15.48 28.57
CA ALA A 725 3.28 -15.14 29.01
C ALA A 725 2.27 -15.21 27.85
N ILE A 726 1.01 -15.45 28.18
CA ILE A 726 -0.08 -15.54 27.21
C ILE A 726 -0.75 -14.16 27.09
N GLY A 727 -0.58 -13.51 25.94
CA GLY A 727 -1.12 -12.18 25.71
C GLY A 727 -0.80 -11.65 24.32
N CYS A 728 -1.39 -10.51 23.96
CA CYS A 728 -1.13 -9.86 22.69
C CYS A 728 -1.27 -8.34 22.74
N GLY A 729 -0.57 -7.67 21.82
CA GLY A 729 -0.69 -6.24 21.57
C GLY A 729 -1.88 -5.91 20.66
N THR A 730 -2.78 -5.06 21.13
CA THR A 730 -3.99 -4.60 20.41
C THR A 730 -3.87 -3.13 20.04
N VAL A 731 -4.82 -2.58 19.28
CA VAL A 731 -4.87 -1.12 19.00
C VAL A 731 -5.24 -0.33 20.27
N GLY A 732 -5.92 -0.96 21.21
CA GLY A 732 -6.38 -0.37 22.46
C GLY A 732 -7.23 -1.33 23.28
N SER A 733 -7.59 -0.92 24.50
CA SER A 733 -8.44 -1.75 25.38
C SER A 733 -9.76 -2.19 24.73
N SER A 734 -10.32 -1.44 23.78
CA SER A 734 -11.57 -1.87 23.11
C SER A 734 -11.42 -3.20 22.37
N GLU A 735 -10.32 -3.42 21.63
CA GLU A 735 -10.06 -4.70 20.96
C GLU A 735 -9.67 -5.75 22.02
N ALA A 736 -8.83 -5.38 22.98
CA ALA A 736 -8.40 -6.23 24.10
C ALA A 736 -9.59 -6.86 24.86
N ILE A 737 -10.61 -6.04 25.14
CA ILE A 737 -11.86 -6.42 25.83
C ILE A 737 -12.68 -7.38 24.98
N MET A 738 -12.81 -7.12 23.68
CA MET A 738 -13.55 -8.01 22.78
C MET A 738 -12.88 -9.38 22.67
N LEU A 739 -11.55 -9.42 22.61
CA LEU A 739 -10.77 -10.67 22.61
C LEU A 739 -10.93 -11.43 23.93
N ALA A 740 -10.84 -10.74 25.07
CA ALA A 740 -11.08 -11.35 26.38
C ALA A 740 -12.51 -11.89 26.51
N GLY A 741 -13.51 -11.09 26.10
CA GLY A 741 -14.92 -11.50 26.10
C GLY A 741 -15.21 -12.68 25.18
N LEU A 742 -14.56 -12.75 24.01
CA LEU A 742 -14.63 -13.92 23.12
C LEU A 742 -14.04 -15.17 23.77
N ALA A 743 -12.90 -15.06 24.43
CA ALA A 743 -12.28 -16.15 25.17
C ALA A 743 -13.21 -16.65 26.30
N PHE A 744 -13.81 -15.73 27.09
CA PHE A 744 -14.79 -16.10 28.12
C PHE A 744 -16.03 -16.76 27.55
N LYS A 745 -16.65 -16.18 26.51
CA LYS A 745 -17.84 -16.74 25.86
C LYS A 745 -17.55 -18.15 25.36
N ARG A 746 -16.40 -18.36 24.72
CA ARG A 746 -16.02 -19.65 24.15
C ARG A 746 -15.70 -20.69 25.24
N LYS A 747 -14.95 -20.32 26.28
CA LYS A 747 -14.67 -21.19 27.43
C LYS A 747 -15.95 -21.59 28.17
N TRP A 748 -16.87 -20.65 28.37
CA TRP A 748 -18.20 -20.93 28.93
C TRP A 748 -19.00 -21.90 28.04
N GLN A 749 -19.01 -21.70 26.71
CA GLN A 749 -19.68 -22.62 25.78
C GLN A 749 -19.12 -24.04 25.86
N HIS A 750 -17.80 -24.19 25.99
CA HIS A 750 -17.15 -25.49 26.13
C HIS A 750 -17.60 -26.21 27.40
N ARG A 751 -17.56 -25.52 28.54
CA ARG A 751 -18.02 -26.05 29.82
C ARG A 751 -19.49 -26.48 29.78
N ARG A 752 -20.37 -25.63 29.23
CA ARG A 752 -21.80 -25.91 29.10
C ARG A 752 -22.09 -27.09 28.18
N ARG A 753 -21.43 -27.18 27.03
CA ARG A 753 -21.55 -28.33 26.12
C ARG A 753 -21.09 -29.64 26.76
N ALA A 754 -19.98 -29.62 27.49
CA ALA A 754 -19.49 -30.79 28.23
C ALA A 754 -20.49 -31.29 29.28
N GLN A 755 -21.31 -30.38 29.82
CA GLN A 755 -22.38 -30.68 30.78
C GLN A 755 -23.74 -30.98 30.12
N GLY A 756 -23.85 -30.90 28.78
CA GLY A 756 -25.11 -31.07 28.07
C GLY A 756 -26.12 -29.93 28.27
N LEU A 757 -25.66 -28.73 28.66
CA LEU A 757 -26.51 -27.59 28.97
C LEU A 757 -26.62 -26.58 27.80
N PRO A 758 -27.70 -25.76 27.72
CA PRO A 758 -27.88 -24.77 26.67
C PRO A 758 -26.80 -23.68 26.65
N ILE A 759 -26.55 -23.11 25.46
CA ILE A 759 -25.51 -22.10 25.21
C ILE A 759 -26.01 -20.82 24.52
N ASP A 760 -27.33 -20.65 24.41
CA ASP A 760 -28.00 -19.64 23.59
C ASP A 760 -28.15 -18.26 24.26
N LYS A 761 -27.98 -18.17 25.59
CA LYS A 761 -28.23 -16.94 26.37
C LYS A 761 -27.06 -16.53 27.28
N PRO A 762 -25.84 -16.37 26.75
CA PRO A 762 -24.72 -15.90 27.57
C PRO A 762 -24.99 -14.47 28.08
N ASN A 763 -24.57 -14.18 29.32
CA ASN A 763 -24.57 -12.82 29.87
C ASN A 763 -23.21 -12.46 30.49
N ILE A 764 -22.98 -11.16 30.69
CA ILE A 764 -21.83 -10.62 31.41
C ILE A 764 -22.31 -9.62 32.47
N VAL A 765 -21.67 -9.61 33.64
CA VAL A 765 -22.00 -8.68 34.74
C VAL A 765 -20.94 -7.60 34.86
N THR A 766 -21.35 -6.34 34.91
CA THR A 766 -20.48 -5.15 35.07
C THR A 766 -21.15 -4.10 35.95
N GLY A 767 -20.43 -3.05 36.36
CA GLY A 767 -21.06 -1.82 36.86
C GLY A 767 -21.66 -0.99 35.73
N ALA A 768 -22.66 -0.15 36.02
CA ALA A 768 -23.24 0.79 35.05
C ALA A 768 -22.28 1.94 34.67
N ASN A 769 -21.12 2.04 35.33
CA ASN A 769 -19.98 2.89 35.00
C ASN A 769 -19.08 2.30 33.89
N VAL A 770 -19.51 1.20 33.27
CA VAL A 770 -18.77 0.52 32.22
C VAL A 770 -18.49 1.42 31.01
N GLN A 771 -17.35 1.20 30.37
CA GLN A 771 -17.00 1.87 29.12
C GLN A 771 -17.78 1.24 27.95
N VAL A 772 -18.19 2.06 26.98
CA VAL A 772 -19.02 1.67 25.82
C VAL A 772 -18.51 0.47 25.01
N CYS A 773 -17.24 0.09 25.10
CA CYS A 773 -16.67 -1.08 24.45
C CYS A 773 -17.34 -2.38 24.92
N TRP A 774 -17.77 -2.45 26.18
CA TRP A 774 -18.51 -3.60 26.71
C TRP A 774 -19.93 -3.67 26.14
N GLU A 775 -20.62 -2.53 25.97
CA GLU A 775 -21.90 -2.49 25.24
C GLU A 775 -21.73 -2.95 23.78
N LYS A 776 -20.63 -2.53 23.11
CA LYS A 776 -20.30 -2.98 21.75
C LYS A 776 -20.03 -4.48 21.71
N PHE A 777 -19.25 -5.01 22.67
CA PHE A 777 -19.02 -6.45 22.79
C PHE A 777 -20.35 -7.20 22.96
N ALA A 778 -21.16 -6.80 23.92
CA ALA A 778 -22.47 -7.39 24.20
C ALA A 778 -23.36 -7.42 22.94
N ARG A 779 -23.43 -6.31 22.22
CA ARG A 779 -24.27 -6.20 21.02
C ARG A 779 -23.73 -6.99 19.83
N TYR A 780 -22.44 -6.91 19.54
CA TYR A 780 -21.85 -7.55 18.35
C TYR A 780 -21.70 -9.06 18.51
N PHE A 781 -21.48 -9.51 19.73
CA PHE A 781 -21.26 -10.92 20.04
C PHE A 781 -22.42 -11.55 20.78
N GLU A 782 -23.61 -10.95 20.75
CA GLU A 782 -24.86 -11.54 21.28
C GLU A 782 -24.69 -12.06 22.71
N VAL A 783 -24.29 -11.16 23.61
CA VAL A 783 -24.18 -11.40 25.06
C VAL A 783 -25.07 -10.38 25.75
N GLU A 784 -25.90 -10.82 26.70
CA GLU A 784 -26.69 -9.92 27.51
C GLU A 784 -25.79 -9.17 28.51
N LEU A 785 -25.94 -7.84 28.59
CA LEU A 785 -25.19 -7.00 29.53
C LEU A 785 -26.04 -6.74 30.78
N LYS A 786 -25.62 -7.29 31.92
CA LYS A 786 -26.24 -7.06 33.23
C LYS A 786 -25.44 -6.01 34.00
N GLU A 787 -26.03 -4.82 34.14
CA GLU A 787 -25.37 -3.68 34.78
C GLU A 787 -25.83 -3.50 36.23
N VAL A 788 -24.88 -3.52 37.16
CA VAL A 788 -25.08 -3.08 38.54
C VAL A 788 -25.20 -1.56 38.53
N LYS A 789 -26.41 -1.08 38.82
CA LYS A 789 -26.71 0.35 38.81
C LYS A 789 -25.93 1.11 39.87
N LEU A 790 -25.59 2.36 39.55
CA LEU A 790 -24.94 3.28 40.49
C LEU A 790 -25.96 3.86 41.46
N SER A 791 -25.48 4.40 42.58
CA SER A 791 -26.28 5.21 43.50
C SER A 791 -25.53 6.48 43.88
N GLU A 792 -26.25 7.46 44.42
CA GLU A 792 -25.61 8.66 44.97
C GLU A 792 -24.54 8.25 46.00
N ASP A 793 -23.38 8.90 45.92
CA ASP A 793 -22.15 8.63 46.70
C ASP A 793 -21.48 7.25 46.48
N TYR A 794 -21.99 6.44 45.55
CA TYR A 794 -21.42 5.14 45.18
C TYR A 794 -21.43 4.96 43.65
N TYR A 795 -20.32 5.36 43.01
CA TYR A 795 -20.22 5.52 41.54
C TYR A 795 -19.40 4.42 40.84
N VAL A 796 -19.24 3.28 41.52
CA VAL A 796 -18.54 2.08 41.03
C VAL A 796 -19.43 0.85 41.22
N MET A 797 -19.04 -0.30 40.64
CA MET A 797 -19.76 -1.55 40.85
C MET A 797 -19.69 -2.02 42.32
N ASP A 798 -20.84 -2.30 42.91
CA ASP A 798 -20.94 -2.96 44.23
C ASP A 798 -20.68 -4.47 44.08
N PRO A 799 -19.60 -5.02 44.69
CA PRO A 799 -19.25 -6.42 44.55
C PRO A 799 -20.36 -7.38 44.99
N ALA A 800 -21.12 -7.06 46.04
CA ALA A 800 -22.19 -7.93 46.53
C ALA A 800 -23.34 -8.02 45.51
N LYS A 801 -23.80 -6.88 45.00
CA LYS A 801 -24.85 -6.83 43.97
C LYS A 801 -24.41 -7.46 42.66
N ALA A 802 -23.14 -7.30 42.28
CA ALA A 802 -22.58 -7.97 41.10
C ALA A 802 -22.69 -9.49 41.25
N VAL A 803 -22.27 -10.02 42.40
CA VAL A 803 -22.33 -11.45 42.71
C VAL A 803 -23.77 -11.94 42.75
N GLU A 804 -24.73 -11.16 43.28
CA GLU A 804 -26.16 -11.50 43.22
C GLU A 804 -26.68 -11.68 41.78
N MET A 805 -26.22 -10.87 40.81
CA MET A 805 -26.66 -10.93 39.41
C MET A 805 -26.08 -12.10 38.60
N VAL A 806 -25.03 -12.76 39.11
CA VAL A 806 -24.39 -13.92 38.46
C VAL A 806 -25.34 -15.12 38.41
N ASP A 807 -25.44 -15.76 37.26
CA ASP A 807 -26.16 -17.03 37.06
C ASP A 807 -25.30 -18.02 36.24
N GLU A 808 -25.83 -19.20 35.95
CA GLU A 808 -25.12 -20.24 35.20
C GLU A 808 -24.77 -19.85 33.75
N ASN A 809 -25.36 -18.78 33.23
CA ASN A 809 -25.11 -18.25 31.89
C ASN A 809 -24.12 -17.07 31.90
N THR A 810 -23.65 -16.64 33.07
CA THR A 810 -22.64 -15.60 33.20
C THR A 810 -21.28 -16.09 32.70
N ILE A 811 -20.76 -15.46 31.64
CA ILE A 811 -19.47 -15.82 31.04
C ILE A 811 -18.28 -15.27 31.85
N CYS A 812 -18.45 -14.10 32.47
CA CYS A 812 -17.54 -13.50 33.44
C CYS A 812 -18.20 -12.32 34.17
N VAL A 813 -17.56 -11.85 35.23
CA VAL A 813 -17.79 -10.52 35.82
C VAL A 813 -16.63 -9.62 35.43
N ALA A 814 -16.91 -8.45 34.86
CA ALA A 814 -15.88 -7.50 34.43
C ALA A 814 -15.81 -6.31 35.41
N ALA A 815 -14.74 -6.27 36.20
CA ALA A 815 -14.45 -5.20 37.14
C ALA A 815 -13.53 -4.15 36.52
N ILE A 816 -13.67 -2.88 36.93
CA ILE A 816 -13.01 -1.73 36.32
C ILE A 816 -11.98 -1.16 37.29
N LEU A 817 -10.70 -1.32 36.96
CA LEU A 817 -9.62 -0.70 37.70
C LEU A 817 -9.35 0.71 37.16
N GLY A 818 -10.17 1.66 37.61
CA GLY A 818 -10.09 3.07 37.25
C GLY A 818 -11.26 3.49 36.38
N SER A 819 -12.41 3.69 37.02
CA SER A 819 -13.64 4.15 36.40
C SER A 819 -13.38 5.41 35.56
N THR A 820 -13.88 5.42 34.32
CA THR A 820 -13.75 6.61 33.47
C THR A 820 -14.56 7.80 34.03
N LEU A 821 -15.56 7.54 34.88
CA LEU A 821 -16.42 8.58 35.44
C LEU A 821 -15.76 9.32 36.61
N THR A 822 -15.17 8.58 37.55
CA THR A 822 -14.69 9.12 38.83
C THR A 822 -13.23 8.84 39.11
N GLY A 823 -12.56 8.02 38.30
CA GLY A 823 -11.18 7.58 38.50
C GLY A 823 -11.00 6.52 39.57
N GLU A 824 -12.08 6.12 40.25
CA GLU A 824 -12.05 5.18 41.37
C GLU A 824 -11.74 3.76 40.91
N PHE A 825 -11.04 2.99 41.75
CA PHE A 825 -10.79 1.56 41.56
C PHE A 825 -11.94 0.77 42.17
N GLU A 826 -12.52 -0.15 41.41
CA GLU A 826 -13.44 -1.16 41.96
C GLU A 826 -12.70 -2.14 42.87
N ASP A 827 -13.37 -2.63 43.91
CA ASP A 827 -12.80 -3.59 44.86
C ASP A 827 -12.78 -5.00 44.27
N VAL A 828 -11.78 -5.25 43.42
CA VAL A 828 -11.59 -6.54 42.73
C VAL A 828 -11.32 -7.66 43.74
N LYS A 829 -10.67 -7.37 44.88
CA LYS A 829 -10.40 -8.35 45.93
C LYS A 829 -11.69 -8.82 46.58
N GLN A 830 -12.55 -7.89 47.02
CA GLN A 830 -13.84 -8.25 47.59
C GLN A 830 -14.71 -9.02 46.58
N LEU A 831 -14.72 -8.60 45.31
CA LEU A 831 -15.41 -9.33 44.25
C LEU A 831 -14.89 -10.76 44.07
N ASN A 832 -13.56 -10.95 44.08
CA ASN A 832 -12.92 -12.26 44.01
C ASN A 832 -13.35 -13.16 45.17
N ASP A 833 -13.34 -12.63 46.39
CA ASP A 833 -13.64 -13.40 47.60
C ASP A 833 -15.12 -13.85 47.61
N LEU A 834 -16.05 -12.95 47.28
CA LEU A 834 -17.47 -13.27 47.16
C LEU A 834 -17.78 -14.23 46.00
N LEU A 835 -17.11 -14.08 44.86
CA LEU A 835 -17.23 -15.05 43.76
C LEU A 835 -16.64 -16.40 44.10
N ALA A 836 -15.60 -16.47 44.93
CA ALA A 836 -15.05 -17.75 45.39
C ALA A 836 -16.08 -18.52 46.22
N GLU A 837 -16.77 -17.85 47.15
CA GLU A 837 -17.87 -18.42 47.92
C GLU A 837 -19.00 -18.90 46.99
N LYS A 838 -19.47 -18.03 46.08
CA LYS A 838 -20.54 -18.38 45.13
C LYS A 838 -20.16 -19.52 44.20
N ASN A 839 -18.91 -19.59 43.73
CA ASN A 839 -18.43 -20.68 42.89
C ASN A 839 -18.32 -22.00 43.66
N ALA A 840 -17.95 -21.98 44.95
CA ALA A 840 -17.94 -23.16 45.80
C ALA A 840 -19.37 -23.71 46.05
N GLU A 841 -20.36 -22.82 46.16
CA GLU A 841 -21.76 -23.21 46.34
C GLU A 841 -22.41 -23.73 45.05
N THR A 842 -22.16 -23.07 43.92
CA THR A 842 -22.89 -23.31 42.66
C THR A 842 -22.17 -24.24 41.69
N GLY A 843 -20.84 -24.36 41.79
CA GLY A 843 -20.01 -25.08 40.83
C GLY A 843 -19.91 -24.41 39.45
N TRP A 844 -20.34 -23.15 39.28
CA TRP A 844 -20.35 -22.49 37.97
C TRP A 844 -19.00 -21.98 37.50
N GLU A 845 -18.01 -21.86 38.39
CA GLU A 845 -16.65 -21.36 38.08
C GLU A 845 -16.68 -20.05 37.26
N THR A 846 -17.43 -19.05 37.74
CA THR A 846 -17.55 -17.74 37.11
C THR A 846 -16.24 -16.96 37.27
N PRO A 847 -15.57 -16.55 36.18
CA PRO A 847 -14.30 -15.85 36.24
C PRO A 847 -14.46 -14.33 36.32
N ILE A 848 -13.38 -13.64 36.66
CA ILE A 848 -13.23 -12.18 36.62
C ILE A 848 -12.34 -11.78 35.44
N HIS A 849 -12.79 -10.76 34.71
CA HIS A 849 -11.95 -9.93 33.87
C HIS A 849 -11.70 -8.59 34.57
N VAL A 850 -10.48 -8.07 34.49
CA VAL A 850 -10.19 -6.71 34.98
C VAL A 850 -9.94 -5.78 33.82
N ASP A 851 -10.87 -4.85 33.60
CA ASP A 851 -10.68 -3.70 32.72
C ASP A 851 -9.79 -2.68 33.43
N ALA A 852 -8.48 -2.88 33.30
CA ALA A 852 -7.46 -2.00 33.84
C ALA A 852 -6.96 -0.99 32.80
N ALA A 853 -7.81 -0.54 31.86
CA ALA A 853 -7.42 0.32 30.75
C ALA A 853 -6.54 1.51 31.19
N SER A 854 -6.90 2.16 32.30
CA SER A 854 -6.07 3.19 32.94
C SER A 854 -5.27 2.65 34.13
N GLY A 855 -5.93 2.02 35.11
CA GLY A 855 -5.32 1.64 36.37
C GLY A 855 -4.16 0.65 36.25
N GLY A 856 -4.08 -0.11 35.16
CA GLY A 856 -3.05 -1.12 34.93
C GLY A 856 -1.64 -0.54 34.89
N PHE A 857 -1.45 0.69 34.43
CA PHE A 857 -0.14 1.38 34.50
C PHE A 857 -0.06 2.42 35.61
N ILE A 858 -0.91 2.33 36.63
CA ILE A 858 -0.90 3.23 37.80
C ILE A 858 -0.71 2.41 39.07
N ALA A 859 -1.62 1.45 39.30
CA ALA A 859 -1.67 0.69 40.54
C ALA A 859 -0.37 -0.05 40.86
N PRO A 860 0.33 -0.70 39.91
CA PRO A 860 1.59 -1.36 40.20
C PRO A 860 2.67 -0.43 40.76
N PHE A 861 2.64 0.86 40.39
CA PHE A 861 3.70 1.81 40.75
C PHE A 861 3.36 2.64 42.00
N LEU A 862 2.10 3.03 42.18
CA LEU A 862 1.64 3.82 43.33
C LEU A 862 1.08 3.00 44.48
N TYR A 863 0.49 1.84 44.18
CA TYR A 863 -0.26 1.02 45.12
C TYR A 863 0.11 -0.47 44.98
N PRO A 864 1.40 -0.85 45.09
CA PRO A 864 1.86 -2.22 44.82
C PRO A 864 1.21 -3.26 45.75
N ASP A 865 0.85 -2.85 46.97
CA ASP A 865 0.19 -3.72 47.96
C ASP A 865 -1.30 -3.98 47.66
N LEU A 866 -1.91 -3.21 46.75
CA LEU A 866 -3.30 -3.44 46.33
C LEU A 866 -3.39 -4.74 45.53
N GLU A 867 -4.13 -5.73 46.03
CA GLU A 867 -4.42 -6.96 45.30
C GLU A 867 -5.60 -6.74 44.35
N TRP A 868 -5.31 -6.67 43.05
CA TRP A 868 -6.32 -6.48 42.01
C TRP A 868 -6.08 -7.34 40.75
N ASP A 869 -4.87 -7.89 40.62
CA ASP A 869 -4.35 -8.53 39.42
C ASP A 869 -4.35 -10.07 39.54
N PHE A 870 -3.43 -10.77 38.86
CA PHE A 870 -3.38 -12.23 38.88
C PHE A 870 -3.01 -12.84 40.24
N ARG A 871 -2.66 -12.04 41.26
CA ARG A 871 -2.65 -12.53 42.65
C ARG A 871 -4.02 -13.08 43.08
N LEU A 872 -5.11 -12.54 42.53
CA LEU A 872 -6.47 -13.00 42.78
C LEU A 872 -6.83 -14.21 41.87
N PRO A 873 -7.17 -15.39 42.41
CA PRO A 873 -7.31 -16.62 41.62
C PRO A 873 -8.39 -16.59 40.53
N TRP A 874 -9.47 -15.83 40.75
CA TRP A 874 -10.58 -15.72 39.80
C TRP A 874 -10.33 -14.70 38.69
N VAL A 875 -9.28 -13.88 38.79
CA VAL A 875 -8.85 -13.02 37.69
C VAL A 875 -8.18 -13.90 36.62
N LYS A 876 -8.84 -14.04 35.46
CA LYS A 876 -8.40 -14.90 34.35
C LYS A 876 -7.84 -14.13 33.16
N SER A 877 -8.19 -12.86 33.01
CA SER A 877 -7.55 -11.98 32.03
C SER A 877 -7.66 -10.51 32.45
N ILE A 878 -6.71 -9.71 31.96
CA ILE A 878 -6.60 -8.29 32.27
C ILE A 878 -6.28 -7.55 30.97
N ASN A 879 -6.98 -6.44 30.71
CA ASN A 879 -6.60 -5.50 29.64
C ASN A 879 -5.97 -4.22 30.19
N VAL A 880 -5.10 -3.58 29.40
CA VAL A 880 -4.57 -2.24 29.71
C VAL A 880 -4.33 -1.43 28.42
N SER A 881 -4.59 -0.12 28.44
CA SER A 881 -4.25 0.77 27.32
C SER A 881 -2.84 1.32 27.51
N GLY A 882 -1.91 0.87 26.67
CA GLY A 882 -0.57 1.47 26.60
C GLY A 882 -0.63 2.95 26.29
N HIS A 883 -1.57 3.35 25.44
CA HIS A 883 -1.74 4.74 25.06
C HIS A 883 -2.42 5.65 26.11
N LYS A 884 -2.74 5.15 27.31
CA LYS A 884 -3.25 5.95 28.43
C LYS A 884 -2.13 6.28 29.41
N TYR A 885 -2.03 5.51 30.50
CA TYR A 885 -0.94 5.66 31.48
C TYR A 885 0.25 4.74 31.19
N GLY A 886 0.22 3.99 30.09
CA GLY A 886 1.42 3.33 29.54
C GLY A 886 2.33 4.28 28.78
N LEU A 887 1.98 5.57 28.71
CA LEU A 887 2.80 6.68 28.24
C LEU A 887 3.19 6.61 26.75
N VAL A 888 2.30 6.10 25.90
CA VAL A 888 2.48 6.04 24.43
C VAL A 888 1.39 6.84 23.72
N TYR A 889 1.65 7.42 22.54
CA TYR A 889 0.58 7.98 21.72
C TYR A 889 -0.51 6.95 21.36
N ALA A 890 -1.67 7.44 20.93
CA ALA A 890 -2.80 6.62 20.50
C ALA A 890 -2.39 5.52 19.50
N GLY A 891 -2.91 4.31 19.72
CA GLY A 891 -2.72 3.17 18.81
C GLY A 891 -2.20 1.87 19.43
N VAL A 892 -1.97 1.80 20.75
CA VAL A 892 -1.58 0.55 21.43
C VAL A 892 -2.37 0.23 22.72
N GLY A 893 -2.76 -1.03 22.86
CA GLY A 893 -3.32 -1.65 24.06
C GLY A 893 -2.80 -3.08 24.23
N TRP A 894 -3.16 -3.71 25.34
CA TRP A 894 -2.67 -5.02 25.72
C TRP A 894 -3.76 -5.84 26.39
N VAL A 895 -3.76 -7.15 26.16
CA VAL A 895 -4.49 -8.14 26.96
C VAL A 895 -3.54 -9.26 27.35
N VAL A 896 -3.64 -9.69 28.60
CA VAL A 896 -2.91 -10.83 29.16
C VAL A 896 -3.92 -11.80 29.74
N TRP A 897 -3.70 -13.10 29.53
CA TRP A 897 -4.43 -14.19 30.15
C TRP A 897 -3.57 -14.83 31.25
N ARG A 898 -4.22 -15.27 32.32
CA ARG A 898 -3.55 -15.86 33.48
C ARG A 898 -2.77 -17.12 33.10
N THR A 899 -3.40 -18.00 32.32
CA THR A 899 -2.83 -19.28 31.88
C THR A 899 -3.26 -19.58 30.45
N LYS A 900 -2.60 -20.54 29.80
CA LYS A 900 -2.98 -20.99 28.44
C LYS A 900 -4.43 -21.49 28.38
N ASP A 901 -4.92 -22.14 29.44
CA ASP A 901 -6.29 -22.65 29.52
C ASP A 901 -7.37 -21.56 29.52
N ASP A 902 -7.00 -20.31 29.78
CA ASP A 902 -7.91 -19.16 29.73
C ASP A 902 -8.07 -18.59 28.32
N LEU A 903 -7.29 -19.08 27.34
CA LEU A 903 -7.40 -18.76 25.93
C LEU A 903 -7.69 -20.03 25.09
N PRO A 904 -8.94 -20.27 24.69
CA PRO A 904 -9.28 -21.42 23.83
C PRO A 904 -8.50 -21.42 22.52
N GLU A 905 -7.79 -22.52 22.23
CA GLU A 905 -6.85 -22.64 21.10
C GLU A 905 -7.54 -22.43 19.74
N GLU A 906 -8.82 -22.78 19.61
CA GLU A 906 -9.57 -22.58 18.35
C GLU A 906 -9.89 -21.11 18.04
N LEU A 907 -9.61 -20.19 18.96
CA LEU A 907 -9.63 -18.75 18.71
C LEU A 907 -8.28 -18.24 18.17
N VAL A 908 -7.21 -19.03 18.30
CA VAL A 908 -5.87 -18.68 17.81
C VAL A 908 -5.76 -19.12 16.35
N PHE A 909 -5.47 -18.15 15.47
CA PHE A 909 -5.24 -18.40 14.06
C PHE A 909 -3.75 -18.54 13.80
N HIS A 910 -3.39 -19.58 13.07
CA HIS A 910 -2.02 -19.88 12.66
C HIS A 910 -1.89 -19.53 11.17
N ILE A 911 -1.18 -18.43 10.89
CA ILE A 911 -1.05 -17.86 9.55
C ILE A 911 0.37 -18.11 9.06
N ASN A 912 0.54 -18.62 7.84
CA ASN A 912 1.86 -18.96 7.30
C ASN A 912 2.18 -18.32 5.94
N TYR A 913 1.27 -17.53 5.36
CA TYR A 913 1.47 -16.98 4.01
C TYR A 913 2.46 -15.81 3.94
N LEU A 914 2.90 -15.28 5.09
CA LEU A 914 3.91 -14.23 5.21
C LEU A 914 5.33 -14.78 5.47
N GLY A 915 5.50 -16.10 5.59
CA GLY A 915 6.83 -16.73 5.62
C GLY A 915 6.95 -17.90 6.60
N ALA A 916 6.39 -17.76 7.80
CA ALA A 916 6.39 -18.79 8.85
C ALA A 916 5.05 -18.82 9.58
N ASP A 917 4.82 -19.88 10.36
CA ASP A 917 3.63 -20.04 11.19
C ASP A 917 3.58 -19.00 12.32
N GLN A 918 2.50 -18.24 12.39
CA GLN A 918 2.34 -17.12 13.32
C GLN A 918 1.05 -17.28 14.11
N PRO A 919 1.11 -17.50 15.44
CA PRO A 919 -0.08 -17.54 16.29
C PRO A 919 -0.61 -16.12 16.48
N THR A 920 -1.82 -15.87 15.98
CA THR A 920 -2.47 -14.56 16.03
C THR A 920 -3.85 -14.69 16.66
N PHE A 921 -4.15 -13.80 17.60
CA PHE A 921 -5.50 -13.63 18.15
C PHE A 921 -5.83 -12.15 18.25
N THR A 922 -6.18 -11.56 17.11
CA THR A 922 -6.50 -10.13 16.96
C THR A 922 -7.74 -9.95 16.08
N LEU A 923 -8.46 -8.85 16.28
CA LEU A 923 -9.56 -8.46 15.38
C LEU A 923 -9.04 -7.65 14.19
N ASN A 924 -7.94 -6.93 14.40
CA ASN A 924 -7.21 -6.23 13.35
C ASN A 924 -6.20 -7.16 12.67
N PHE A 925 -5.86 -6.82 11.41
CA PHE A 925 -4.78 -7.44 10.66
C PHE A 925 -3.62 -6.45 10.50
N SER A 926 -3.47 -5.83 9.32
CA SER A 926 -2.43 -4.81 9.09
C SER A 926 -2.65 -3.56 9.96
N LYS A 927 -1.60 -3.14 10.65
CA LYS A 927 -1.57 -1.92 11.47
C LYS A 927 -0.14 -1.42 11.67
N GLY A 928 0.02 -0.15 12.02
CA GLY A 928 1.33 0.39 12.40
C GLY A 928 1.92 -0.34 13.60
N SER A 929 3.23 -0.59 13.57
CA SER A 929 3.97 -1.19 14.70
C SER A 929 4.71 -0.17 15.56
N SER A 930 4.71 1.10 15.16
CA SER A 930 5.45 2.17 15.83
C SER A 930 5.06 2.33 17.30
N GLN A 931 3.79 2.19 17.66
CA GLN A 931 3.35 2.28 19.05
C GLN A 931 3.79 1.09 19.91
N ILE A 932 4.00 -0.10 19.34
CA ILE A 932 4.55 -1.26 20.07
C ILE A 932 6.01 -1.01 20.38
N ILE A 933 6.77 -0.52 19.39
CA ILE A 933 8.18 -0.14 19.54
C ILE A 933 8.30 0.98 20.58
N ALA A 934 7.43 1.97 20.53
CA ALA A 934 7.36 3.06 21.49
C ALA A 934 7.02 2.58 22.91
N GLN A 935 6.12 1.61 23.07
CA GLN A 935 5.83 1.02 24.38
C GLN A 935 7.07 0.34 24.97
N TYR A 936 7.79 -0.42 24.15
CA TYR A 936 9.03 -1.07 24.57
C TYR A 936 10.09 -0.03 24.97
N TYR A 937 10.24 1.05 24.19
CA TYR A 937 11.09 2.19 24.54
C TYR A 937 10.74 2.73 25.94
N GLN A 938 9.46 3.03 26.20
CA GLN A 938 9.04 3.55 27.51
C GLN A 938 9.40 2.57 28.63
N PHE A 939 9.19 1.26 28.46
CA PHE A 939 9.55 0.27 29.47
C PHE A 939 11.03 0.25 29.80
N ILE A 940 11.91 0.21 28.79
CA ILE A 940 13.36 0.10 29.05
C ILE A 940 14.01 1.44 29.42
N ARG A 941 13.45 2.56 28.96
CA ARG A 941 13.98 3.91 29.21
C ARG A 941 13.56 4.44 30.58
N LEU A 942 12.36 4.12 31.04
CA LEU A 942 11.85 4.57 32.34
C LEU A 942 12.11 3.52 33.43
N GLY A 943 11.91 2.24 33.10
CA GLY A 943 11.86 1.18 34.11
C GLY A 943 10.78 1.44 35.16
N PHE A 944 10.76 0.63 36.22
CA PHE A 944 9.79 0.80 37.30
C PHE A 944 9.91 2.17 37.98
N GLU A 945 11.14 2.66 38.18
CA GLU A 945 11.44 3.94 38.81
C GLU A 945 10.85 5.13 38.03
N GLY A 946 11.10 5.19 36.72
CA GLY A 946 10.61 6.29 35.89
C GLY A 946 9.08 6.33 35.81
N TYR A 947 8.43 5.17 35.65
CA TYR A 947 6.97 5.08 35.72
C TYR A 947 6.45 5.56 37.08
N LYS A 948 7.05 5.10 38.19
CA LYS A 948 6.67 5.55 39.53
C LYS A 948 6.78 7.06 39.68
N ASN A 949 7.91 7.66 39.30
CA ASN A 949 8.12 9.11 39.38
C ASN A 949 7.06 9.89 38.57
N ILE A 950 6.71 9.42 37.38
CA ILE A 950 5.70 10.06 36.54
C ILE A 950 4.31 9.95 37.17
N MET A 951 3.93 8.76 37.67
CA MET A 951 2.63 8.57 38.32
C MET A 951 2.52 9.37 39.61
N GLU A 952 3.61 9.50 40.39
CA GLU A 952 3.67 10.36 41.59
C GLU A 952 3.46 11.83 41.20
N ASN A 953 4.14 12.32 40.17
CA ASN A 953 3.95 13.68 39.67
C ASN A 953 2.51 13.95 39.19
N CYS A 954 1.91 13.01 38.45
CA CYS A 954 0.51 13.13 38.02
C CYS A 954 -0.44 13.19 39.23
N MET A 955 -0.25 12.32 40.21
CA MET A 955 -1.07 12.29 41.42
C MET A 955 -0.89 13.55 42.26
N ASP A 956 0.33 14.06 42.40
CA ASP A 956 0.61 15.31 43.11
C ASP A 956 -0.02 16.52 42.44
N ASN A 957 -0.04 16.56 41.10
CA ASN A 957 -0.75 17.61 40.36
C ASN A 957 -2.28 17.46 40.45
N ALA A 958 -2.80 16.23 40.53
CA ALA A 958 -4.21 15.97 40.81
C ALA A 958 -4.61 16.46 42.22
N ARG A 959 -3.79 16.18 43.25
CA ARG A 959 -3.98 16.69 44.63
C ARG A 959 -3.96 18.22 44.66
N ARG A 960 -2.98 18.84 44.00
CA ARG A 960 -2.89 20.30 43.91
C ARG A 960 -4.14 20.92 43.28
N LEU A 961 -4.65 20.31 42.21
CA LEU A 961 -5.87 20.75 41.55
C LEU A 961 -7.10 20.58 42.45
N ARG A 962 -7.21 19.44 43.13
CA ARG A 962 -8.27 19.16 44.12
C ARG A 962 -8.30 20.25 45.19
N GLU A 963 -7.17 20.52 45.85
CA GLU A 963 -7.05 21.58 46.87
C GLU A 963 -7.49 22.94 46.31
N GLY A 964 -7.05 23.28 45.09
CA GLY A 964 -7.43 24.52 44.43
C GLY A 964 -8.94 24.64 44.16
N ILE A 965 -9.60 23.53 43.79
CA ILE A 965 -11.05 23.46 43.58
C ILE A 965 -11.79 23.55 44.92
N GLU A 966 -11.33 22.84 45.96
CA GLU A 966 -11.91 22.87 47.31
C GLU A 966 -11.85 24.28 47.92
N MET A 967 -10.72 24.97 47.76
CA MET A 967 -10.52 26.35 48.24
C MET A 967 -11.52 27.36 47.63
N THR A 968 -12.14 27.06 46.48
CA THR A 968 -13.20 27.92 45.94
C THR A 968 -14.46 27.91 46.80
N GLY A 969 -14.68 26.84 47.58
CA GLY A 969 -15.89 26.60 48.36
C GLY A 969 -17.13 26.28 47.53
N LYS A 970 -17.06 26.25 46.19
CA LYS A 970 -18.21 26.13 45.27
C LYS A 970 -18.54 24.72 44.80
N PHE A 971 -17.61 23.77 44.96
CA PHE A 971 -17.74 22.43 44.39
C PHE A 971 -17.72 21.33 45.45
N ASN A 972 -18.33 20.19 45.13
CA ASN A 972 -18.17 18.90 45.81
C ASN A 972 -17.20 18.04 45.00
N ILE A 973 -16.19 17.47 45.65
CA ILE A 973 -15.29 16.52 45.00
C ILE A 973 -15.94 15.13 45.02
N VAL A 974 -16.08 14.54 43.83
CA VAL A 974 -16.72 13.24 43.63
C VAL A 974 -15.67 12.12 43.52
N SER A 975 -14.50 12.41 42.94
CA SER A 975 -13.39 11.46 42.83
C SER A 975 -12.70 11.20 44.18
N LYS A 976 -12.28 9.95 44.43
CA LYS A 976 -11.52 9.56 45.63
C LYS A 976 -10.06 10.01 45.56
N ASP A 977 -9.34 9.94 46.69
CA ASP A 977 -7.90 10.27 46.75
C ASP A 977 -7.00 9.15 46.21
N ILE A 978 -7.50 7.92 46.24
CA ILE A 978 -6.86 6.73 45.67
C ILE A 978 -7.56 6.39 44.37
N GLY A 979 -6.78 6.19 43.30
CA GLY A 979 -7.31 5.82 41.99
C GLY A 979 -6.47 6.40 40.86
N VAL A 980 -7.14 6.72 39.76
CA VAL A 980 -6.53 7.37 38.60
C VAL A 980 -6.23 8.85 38.92
N PRO A 981 -5.08 9.42 38.48
CA PRO A 981 -4.78 10.85 38.60
C PRO A 981 -5.78 11.73 37.85
N LEU A 982 -6.93 12.01 38.48
CA LEU A 982 -7.97 12.88 37.95
C LEU A 982 -8.75 13.54 39.08
N VAL A 983 -9.48 14.60 38.75
CA VAL A 983 -10.42 15.25 39.67
C VAL A 983 -11.80 15.34 39.02
N ALA A 984 -12.77 14.64 39.59
CA ALA A 984 -14.18 14.75 39.23
C ALA A 984 -14.92 15.54 40.29
N PHE A 985 -15.70 16.55 39.90
CA PHE A 985 -16.35 17.46 40.84
C PHE A 985 -17.65 18.06 40.30
N SER A 986 -18.62 18.28 41.18
CA SER A 986 -19.94 18.86 40.88
C SER A 986 -20.12 20.22 41.56
N LEU A 987 -21.05 21.03 41.09
CA LEU A 987 -21.41 22.27 41.78
C LEU A 987 -22.25 21.99 43.04
N LYS A 988 -21.94 22.67 44.15
CA LYS A 988 -22.77 22.62 45.37
C LYS A 988 -24.16 23.22 45.16
N ASP A 989 -24.25 24.28 44.35
CA ASP A 989 -25.52 24.95 44.01
C ASP A 989 -25.62 25.17 42.50
N SER A 990 -26.31 24.26 41.81
CA SER A 990 -26.51 24.34 40.35
C SER A 990 -27.77 25.14 39.96
N SER A 991 -28.37 25.91 40.86
CA SER A 991 -29.65 26.61 40.60
C SER A 991 -29.54 27.80 39.64
N LYS A 992 -28.39 28.47 39.61
CA LYS A 992 -28.16 29.66 38.76
C LYS A 992 -27.36 29.36 37.50
N HIS A 993 -26.34 28.50 37.64
CA HIS A 993 -25.37 28.15 36.62
C HIS A 993 -25.01 26.67 36.73
N THR A 994 -24.68 26.07 35.58
CA THR A 994 -24.35 24.65 35.49
C THR A 994 -22.86 24.41 35.26
N VAL A 995 -22.40 23.19 35.55
CA VAL A 995 -21.05 22.75 35.14
C VAL A 995 -20.81 22.83 33.63
N PHE A 996 -21.86 22.76 32.80
CA PHE A 996 -21.76 22.89 31.35
C PHE A 996 -21.37 24.32 30.93
N GLU A 997 -21.92 25.35 31.58
CA GLU A 997 -21.54 26.76 31.35
C GLU A 997 -20.08 27.02 31.74
N ILE A 998 -19.61 26.38 32.82
CA ILE A 998 -18.21 26.48 33.27
C ILE A 998 -17.29 25.83 32.23
N ALA A 999 -17.62 24.63 31.76
CA ALA A 999 -16.86 23.96 30.70
C ALA A 999 -16.81 24.79 29.40
N GLU A 1000 -17.94 25.35 28.98
CA GLU A 1000 -18.03 26.25 27.81
C GLU A 1000 -17.15 27.49 28.01
N SER A 1001 -17.22 28.13 29.17
CA SER A 1001 -16.46 29.34 29.46
C SER A 1001 -14.95 29.08 29.54
N LEU A 1002 -14.53 27.90 30.00
CA LEU A 1002 -13.12 27.51 30.05
C LEU A 1002 -12.51 27.30 28.65
N ARG A 1003 -13.33 27.02 27.62
CA ARG A 1003 -12.86 26.88 26.22
C ARG A 1003 -12.21 28.15 25.68
N LYS A 1004 -12.61 29.34 26.15
CA LYS A 1004 -12.01 30.62 25.69
C LYS A 1004 -10.53 30.74 26.04
N PHE A 1005 -10.07 29.98 27.03
CA PHE A 1005 -8.65 29.87 27.41
C PHE A 1005 -7.95 28.67 26.76
N GLY A 1006 -8.63 27.94 25.86
CA GLY A 1006 -8.17 26.71 25.23
C GLY A 1006 -8.41 25.44 26.04
N TRP A 1007 -9.02 25.51 27.24
CA TRP A 1007 -9.15 24.33 28.12
C TRP A 1007 -10.23 23.35 27.66
N ILE A 1008 -9.76 22.10 27.49
CA ILE A 1008 -10.38 20.81 27.21
C ILE A 1008 -11.25 20.11 28.27
N ILE A 1009 -12.09 20.77 29.07
CA ILE A 1009 -12.76 20.07 30.19
C ILE A 1009 -14.17 19.58 29.79
N PRO A 1010 -14.51 18.30 29.96
CA PRO A 1010 -15.83 17.75 29.73
C PRO A 1010 -16.74 17.98 30.94
N ALA A 1011 -18.01 18.24 30.65
CA ALA A 1011 -19.11 18.16 31.61
C ALA A 1011 -20.09 17.08 31.16
N TYR A 1012 -20.55 16.23 32.08
CA TYR A 1012 -21.49 15.14 31.78
C TYR A 1012 -22.33 14.77 33.00
N THR A 1013 -23.40 14.01 32.77
CA THR A 1013 -24.25 13.44 33.82
C THR A 1013 -23.85 11.99 34.12
N MET A 1014 -24.05 11.55 35.36
CA MET A 1014 -23.80 10.16 35.73
C MET A 1014 -24.81 9.19 35.08
N PRO A 1015 -24.49 7.88 35.00
CA PRO A 1015 -25.39 6.82 34.54
C PRO A 1015 -26.70 6.67 35.34
N ALA A 1016 -27.47 5.64 34.98
CA ALA A 1016 -28.78 5.38 35.56
C ALA A 1016 -28.81 5.40 37.10
N ASP A 1017 -29.88 5.97 37.65
CA ASP A 1017 -30.15 6.19 39.07
C ASP A 1017 -29.23 7.24 39.77
N ALA A 1018 -28.31 7.86 39.02
CA ALA A 1018 -27.55 9.05 39.44
C ALA A 1018 -27.58 10.20 38.41
N GLN A 1019 -28.46 10.18 37.39
CA GLN A 1019 -28.43 11.12 36.25
C GLN A 1019 -28.63 12.61 36.62
N HIS A 1020 -29.12 12.87 37.82
CA HIS A 1020 -29.28 14.22 38.34
C HIS A 1020 -27.95 14.86 38.79
N ILE A 1021 -26.89 14.06 38.94
CA ILE A 1021 -25.53 14.51 39.26
C ILE A 1021 -24.78 14.84 37.96
N ALA A 1022 -24.46 16.11 37.77
CA ALA A 1022 -23.61 16.59 36.69
C ALA A 1022 -22.22 16.97 37.21
N VAL A 1023 -21.17 16.49 36.55
CA VAL A 1023 -19.77 16.68 36.96
C VAL A 1023 -18.92 17.28 35.86
N LEU A 1024 -17.86 17.99 36.27
CA LEU A 1024 -16.67 18.23 35.48
C LEU A 1024 -15.64 17.15 35.81
N ARG A 1025 -14.85 16.73 34.83
CA ARG A 1025 -13.71 15.81 35.04
C ARG A 1025 -12.44 16.39 34.45
N VAL A 1026 -11.38 16.47 35.24
CA VAL A 1026 -10.05 16.88 34.76
C VAL A 1026 -9.11 15.69 34.91
N VAL A 1027 -8.67 15.14 33.77
CA VAL A 1027 -7.68 14.05 33.75
C VAL A 1027 -6.27 14.65 33.76
N ILE A 1028 -5.42 14.15 34.65
CA ILE A 1028 -4.03 14.58 34.78
C ILE A 1028 -3.13 13.53 34.15
N ARG A 1029 -2.43 13.94 33.10
CA ARG A 1029 -1.47 13.12 32.35
C ARG A 1029 -0.04 13.56 32.65
N GLU A 1030 0.93 12.78 32.15
CA GLU A 1030 2.38 13.00 32.31
C GLU A 1030 2.78 14.44 31.95
N ASP A 1031 2.18 14.98 30.91
CA ASP A 1031 2.55 16.24 30.27
C ASP A 1031 1.82 17.47 30.87
N PHE A 1032 1.06 17.27 31.95
CA PHE A 1032 0.36 18.30 32.70
C PHE A 1032 1.16 18.70 33.95
N SER A 1033 2.01 19.72 33.79
CA SER A 1033 2.89 20.20 34.84
C SER A 1033 2.17 20.99 35.94
N ARG A 1034 2.87 21.17 37.07
CA ARG A 1034 2.39 22.00 38.20
C ARG A 1034 1.96 23.40 37.75
N GLY A 1035 2.73 24.04 36.86
CA GLY A 1035 2.39 25.36 36.33
C GLY A 1035 1.07 25.40 35.55
N LEU A 1036 0.75 24.34 34.78
CA LEU A 1036 -0.56 24.23 34.11
C LEU A 1036 -1.69 23.99 35.12
N ALA A 1037 -1.45 23.21 36.18
CA ALA A 1037 -2.42 23.02 37.26
C ALA A 1037 -2.77 24.36 37.94
N ASP A 1038 -1.77 25.14 38.35
CA ASP A 1038 -1.98 26.45 38.98
C ASP A 1038 -2.70 27.44 38.04
N ARG A 1039 -2.36 27.40 36.75
CA ARG A 1039 -3.02 28.23 35.74
C ARG A 1039 -4.47 27.84 35.51
N LEU A 1040 -4.77 26.54 35.49
CA LEU A 1040 -6.14 26.05 35.40
C LEU A 1040 -6.97 26.50 36.61
N ILE A 1041 -6.44 26.36 37.83
CA ILE A 1041 -7.11 26.84 39.05
C ILE A 1041 -7.42 28.34 38.94
N THR A 1042 -6.45 29.13 38.48
CA THR A 1042 -6.63 30.57 38.28
C THR A 1042 -7.75 30.88 37.27
N HIS A 1043 -7.77 30.18 36.14
CA HIS A 1043 -8.82 30.36 35.13
C HIS A 1043 -10.20 29.86 35.62
N ILE A 1044 -10.27 28.78 36.42
CA ILE A 1044 -11.52 28.34 37.07
C ILE A 1044 -12.05 29.44 37.99
N ILE A 1045 -11.20 30.01 38.85
CA ILE A 1045 -11.59 31.13 39.74
C ILE A 1045 -12.06 32.34 38.93
N GLN A 1046 -11.38 32.66 37.82
CA GLN A 1046 -11.78 33.75 36.94
C GLN A 1046 -13.16 33.48 36.30
N VAL A 1047 -13.38 32.29 35.74
CA VAL A 1047 -14.66 31.90 35.14
C VAL A 1047 -15.78 31.96 36.17
N LEU A 1048 -15.55 31.49 37.40
CA LEU A 1048 -16.54 31.59 38.47
C LEU A 1048 -16.93 33.05 38.76
N LYS A 1049 -15.95 33.96 38.86
CA LYS A 1049 -16.21 35.39 39.08
C LYS A 1049 -16.99 36.04 37.94
N GLU A 1050 -16.65 35.69 36.69
CA GLU A 1050 -17.33 36.22 35.51
C GLU A 1050 -18.78 35.72 35.44
N ILE A 1051 -19.00 34.42 35.67
CA ILE A 1051 -20.33 33.81 35.61
C ILE A 1051 -21.22 34.32 36.75
N GLU A 1052 -20.68 34.55 37.96
CA GLU A 1052 -21.42 35.17 39.07
C GLU A 1052 -21.93 36.58 38.76
N GLY A 1053 -21.28 37.29 37.83
CA GLY A 1053 -21.68 38.62 37.36
C GLY A 1053 -22.70 38.60 36.21
N LEU A 1054 -23.01 37.43 35.64
CA LEU A 1054 -23.95 37.30 34.51
C LEU A 1054 -25.37 36.97 34.99
N PRO A 1055 -26.42 37.45 34.30
CA PRO A 1055 -27.80 37.03 34.56
C PRO A 1055 -27.93 35.51 34.40
N SER A 1056 -28.68 34.86 35.29
CA SER A 1056 -28.91 33.41 35.20
C SER A 1056 -29.53 33.05 33.84
N ARG A 1057 -28.81 32.27 33.03
CA ARG A 1057 -29.34 31.70 31.78
C ARG A 1057 -30.54 30.79 32.04
N ILE A 1058 -30.57 30.10 33.18
CA ILE A 1058 -31.71 29.29 33.63
C ILE A 1058 -32.95 30.15 33.85
N ALA A 1059 -32.81 31.31 34.51
CA ALA A 1059 -33.91 32.27 34.68
C ALA A 1059 -34.35 32.91 33.35
N HIS A 1060 -33.41 33.20 32.44
CA HIS A 1060 -33.70 33.82 31.14
C HIS A 1060 -34.41 32.85 30.16
N LEU A 1061 -34.03 31.57 30.15
CA LEU A 1061 -34.68 30.52 29.35
C LEU A 1061 -36.05 30.14 29.93
N ALA A 1062 -36.21 30.13 31.26
CA ALA A 1062 -37.52 29.97 31.90
C ALA A 1062 -38.47 31.14 31.57
N ALA A 1063 -37.95 32.37 31.50
CA ALA A 1063 -38.72 33.53 31.07
C ALA A 1063 -39.07 33.47 29.56
N ALA A 1064 -38.18 32.96 28.70
CA ALA A 1064 -38.46 32.79 27.28
C ALA A 1064 -39.46 31.65 26.99
N ALA A 1065 -39.43 30.57 27.77
CA ALA A 1065 -40.42 29.49 27.70
C ALA A 1065 -41.81 29.94 28.18
N ALA A 1066 -41.88 30.89 29.13
CA ALA A 1066 -43.14 31.48 29.58
C ALA A 1066 -43.78 32.45 28.57
N VAL A 1067 -43.05 32.90 27.54
CA VAL A 1067 -43.53 33.85 26.51
C VAL A 1067 -44.00 33.14 25.23
N SER A 1068 -43.83 31.82 25.12
CA SER A 1068 -44.16 31.03 23.91
C SER A 1068 -45.32 30.02 24.09
N GLY A 1069 -46.20 30.23 25.06
CA GLY A 1069 -47.42 29.43 25.24
C GLY A 1069 -48.66 30.16 24.74
N ASP A 1070 -49.29 29.64 23.69
CA ASP A 1070 -50.70 29.89 23.37
C ASP A 1070 -51.61 29.46 24.54
N ASP A 1071 -52.73 30.17 24.66
CA ASP A 1071 -53.76 30.10 25.70
C ASP A 1071 -54.19 28.67 26.12
N GLU A 1072 -54.01 28.34 27.41
CA GLU A 1072 -55.07 27.77 28.24
C GLU A 1072 -54.69 27.81 29.74
N GLU A 1073 -55.70 28.07 30.58
CA GLU A 1073 -55.63 28.41 32.00
C GLU A 1073 -54.75 27.49 32.86
N VAL A 1074 -53.67 28.03 33.46
CA VAL A 1074 -53.12 27.48 34.71
C VAL A 1074 -52.75 28.58 35.70
N LYS A 1075 -53.40 28.51 36.86
CA LYS A 1075 -53.20 29.35 38.05
C LYS A 1075 -51.72 29.48 38.44
N VAL A 1076 -51.34 30.73 38.66
CA VAL A 1076 -50.11 31.18 39.33
C VAL A 1076 -49.83 30.36 40.59
N LYS A 1077 -48.81 29.52 40.52
CA LYS A 1077 -48.03 29.06 41.67
C LYS A 1077 -46.56 29.24 41.36
N THR A 1078 -45.92 30.09 42.15
CA THR A 1078 -44.48 30.26 42.30
C THR A 1078 -43.80 28.90 42.37
N ALA A 1079 -43.11 28.50 41.31
CA ALA A 1079 -42.36 27.24 41.28
C ALA A 1079 -40.86 27.56 41.18
N LYS A 1080 -40.14 27.36 42.29
CA LYS A 1080 -38.75 26.88 42.19
C LYS A 1080 -38.80 25.68 41.24
N MET A 1081 -38.15 25.77 40.08
CA MET A 1081 -37.96 24.59 39.23
C MET A 1081 -37.30 23.51 40.07
N SER A 1082 -37.87 22.31 40.06
CA SER A 1082 -37.26 21.16 40.71
C SER A 1082 -36.01 20.75 39.94
N LEU A 1083 -35.05 20.11 40.62
CA LEU A 1083 -33.85 19.58 39.98
C LEU A 1083 -34.21 18.62 38.81
N GLU A 1084 -35.31 17.88 38.96
CA GLU A 1084 -35.83 16.94 37.95
C GLU A 1084 -36.24 17.62 36.63
N ASP A 1085 -36.83 18.82 36.69
CA ASP A 1085 -37.27 19.56 35.50
C ASP A 1085 -36.07 20.09 34.70
N ILE A 1086 -35.01 20.53 35.41
CA ILE A 1086 -33.74 20.94 34.82
C ILE A 1086 -33.06 19.72 34.16
N THR A 1087 -33.04 18.57 34.83
CA THR A 1087 -32.47 17.33 34.28
C THR A 1087 -33.21 16.84 33.03
N LYS A 1088 -34.55 16.92 32.99
CA LYS A 1088 -35.37 16.57 31.80
C LYS A 1088 -35.07 17.47 30.61
N TYR A 1089 -34.89 18.77 30.83
CA TYR A 1089 -34.56 19.73 29.78
C TYR A 1089 -33.21 19.42 29.12
N TRP A 1090 -32.17 19.14 29.92
CA TRP A 1090 -30.85 18.81 29.39
C TRP A 1090 -30.80 17.47 28.67
N LYS A 1091 -31.57 16.46 29.12
CA LYS A 1091 -31.74 15.20 28.37
C LYS A 1091 -32.20 15.45 26.93
N ARG A 1092 -33.21 16.30 26.72
CA ARG A 1092 -33.69 16.66 25.37
C ARG A 1092 -32.63 17.35 24.52
N LEU A 1093 -31.79 18.19 25.13
CA LEU A 1093 -30.75 18.95 24.43
C LEU A 1093 -29.57 18.07 24.02
N VAL A 1094 -29.24 17.06 24.83
CA VAL A 1094 -28.26 16.00 24.49
C VAL A 1094 -28.82 15.06 23.42
N GLU A 1095 -30.10 14.70 23.47
CA GLU A 1095 -30.77 13.88 22.45
C GLU A 1095 -30.82 14.59 21.08
N HIS A 1096 -31.01 15.90 21.02
CA HIS A 1096 -31.00 16.65 19.75
C HIS A 1096 -29.64 16.66 19.04
N LYS A 1097 -28.53 16.44 19.76
CA LYS A 1097 -27.18 16.34 19.19
C LYS A 1097 -26.82 14.94 18.66
N ARG A 1098 -27.68 13.92 18.82
CA ARG A 1098 -27.41 12.53 18.36
C ARG A 1098 -27.64 12.31 16.86
N ASN A 1099 -28.28 13.24 16.15
CA ASN A 1099 -28.50 13.11 14.71
C ASN A 1099 -27.35 13.75 13.93
N ILE A 1100 -26.22 13.06 13.82
CA ILE A 1100 -25.24 13.14 12.72
C ILE A 1100 -24.14 12.10 13.05
N VAL A 1101 -23.64 11.46 11.99
CA VAL A 1101 -22.63 10.38 11.90
C VAL A 1101 -23.23 8.96 11.86
N CYS A 1102 -23.34 8.45 10.64
CA CYS A 1102 -23.12 7.04 10.30
C CYS A 1102 -21.88 7.00 9.41
#